data_AF-A0A8X8D761-F1
#
_entry.id   AF-A0A8X8D761-F1
#
_cell.length_a   1.000
_cell.length_b   1.000
_cell.length_c   1.000
_cell.angle_alpha   90.00
_cell.angle_beta   90.00
_cell.angle_gamma   90.00
#
_symmetry.space_group_name_H-M   'P 1'
#
loop_
_entity.id
_entity.type
_entity.pdbx_description
1 polymer ?
#
loop_
_entity_poly.entity_id
_entity_poly.type
_entity_poly.pdbx_seq_one_letter_code
_entity_poly.pdbx_strand_id
1 'polypeptide(L)'
;MATLTVLMLVGFLFWIDGGSGLEQEAPYRIHTLFSVECQNYFDWQTVGLMHSFKKAQQPGPITRLLSCTDEEKKNYRGMHLAPTLEVPSMSKHPKTGDWYPAINKPAGIVHWLKYSKDADNVDWVVVLDADMIIRGPIIPWELGAEKGRPVAAYYGYLVGCDNILAKLHTKHPELCDKVGGLLAMHIDDLRALAPLWLSKTEEVREDRTHWGTNFTGDIYGTGWISEMYGYSFGAAEVGLRHKISEDLMIYPGYIPRKGIEPILIHYGLPFSVGNWSFSKLDHHEDDIVYDCGRLFPEPPYPREVRLMASDLNKKRALFLNLECINTLNEGLLLQHAANGCSKPKWSRYLSFLKSKTFADLTRPKFLAPGSTETKEAANQGGNQEQAVDEPEKPHPKMHTIFSTECTPYFDWQTVGLVHSFHLSGQPGNITRLLSCTDEDLKRYAGHDLAPTHYVPSMSRHPLTDDWYPAINKPAAVLHWLNHADIDAEFIVILDADMILRGPITPWEFKAARGRPVSTPYDYLIGCDNELAKLHTRHPDACDKVGGVIIMHIDDLRKFALLWLHKTEEVRADKAHYSTNITGDIYASGWISEMYGYSFGAAELKLRHLINSKILIYPGYVPEPGVKYRVFHYGLEFKVGNWSFDKANWRDTDVVNKCWAKFPYPPDPLTLDRSNEDILQRDLLSIECGKTLNDALELHHKKRNCPDPHSLSTSKHDTAKEDSSSRKFGRFDGSNAVRSNPVPTKNSEETSPPVPKDGLFGSLRFWVVALWMISGLGFLAVMFMVFSGRKSKGSKSKTYRSRRR
;
A
#
# COMPACT_ATOMS: atom_id res chain seq x y z
N MET A 1 -47.44 -59.23 -43.19
CA MET A 1 -47.56 -59.61 -41.76
C MET A 1 -46.23 -59.22 -41.10
N ALA A 2 -46.02 -57.94 -40.79
CA ALA A 2 -46.63 -57.11 -39.72
C ALA A 2 -45.64 -57.07 -38.54
N THR A 3 -44.71 -56.10 -38.56
CA THR A 3 -44.71 -54.83 -37.77
C THR A 3 -44.27 -55.02 -36.33
N LEU A 4 -43.16 -54.38 -35.92
CA LEU A 4 -43.16 -53.13 -35.13
C LEU A 4 -41.81 -52.94 -34.39
N THR A 5 -41.04 -51.93 -34.80
CA THR A 5 -39.97 -51.32 -33.98
C THR A 5 -39.85 -49.86 -34.39
N VAL A 6 -39.77 -48.96 -33.39
CA VAL A 6 -39.35 -47.54 -33.38
C VAL A 6 -40.36 -46.71 -32.58
N LEU A 7 -40.03 -46.39 -31.31
CA LEU A 7 -40.28 -45.12 -30.61
C LEU A 7 -39.83 -45.24 -29.13
N MET A 8 -38.57 -44.90 -28.84
CA MET A 8 -38.09 -44.58 -27.49
C MET A 8 -36.93 -43.58 -27.63
N LEU A 9 -37.20 -42.28 -27.49
CA LEU A 9 -36.26 -41.20 -27.10
C LEU A 9 -36.87 -39.80 -27.32
N VAL A 10 -37.96 -39.42 -26.64
CA VAL A 10 -38.28 -38.01 -26.31
C VAL A 10 -39.27 -38.02 -25.13
N GLY A 11 -38.87 -37.57 -23.94
CA GLY A 11 -39.83 -37.42 -22.83
C GLY A 11 -39.24 -37.57 -21.43
N PHE A 12 -38.16 -36.88 -21.10
CA PHE A 12 -37.71 -36.69 -19.71
C PHE A 12 -36.91 -35.37 -19.65
N LEU A 13 -37.59 -34.23 -19.49
CA LEU A 13 -36.98 -32.95 -19.11
C LEU A 13 -38.00 -31.88 -18.67
N PHE A 14 -39.18 -32.29 -18.22
CA PHE A 14 -40.10 -31.40 -17.50
C PHE A 14 -40.45 -32.05 -16.16
N TRP A 15 -40.22 -31.27 -15.09
CA TRP A 15 -40.60 -31.51 -13.69
C TRP A 15 -39.65 -32.38 -12.87
N ILE A 16 -38.63 -31.73 -12.30
CA ILE A 16 -38.31 -31.93 -10.89
C ILE A 16 -38.57 -30.58 -10.23
N ASP A 17 -39.71 -30.52 -9.56
CA ASP A 17 -40.14 -29.45 -8.68
C ASP A 17 -39.53 -29.66 -7.29
N GLY A 18 -39.35 -28.57 -6.56
CA GLY A 18 -39.42 -28.55 -5.10
C GLY A 18 -38.35 -29.31 -4.29
N GLY A 19 -37.09 -28.90 -4.41
CA GLY A 19 -36.09 -29.12 -3.34
C GLY A 19 -36.03 -27.91 -2.43
N SER A 20 -36.82 -27.92 -1.36
CA SER A 20 -36.89 -26.90 -0.30
C SER A 20 -35.54 -26.66 0.38
N GLY A 21 -34.78 -25.68 -0.10
CA GLY A 21 -33.87 -24.88 0.72
C GLY A 21 -34.60 -23.58 1.04
N LEU A 22 -34.73 -23.22 2.31
CA LEU A 22 -35.37 -22.00 2.77
C LEU A 22 -34.94 -20.79 1.91
N GLU A 23 -35.80 -20.33 1.00
CA GLU A 23 -35.73 -18.98 0.46
C GLU A 23 -36.03 -18.07 1.65
N GLN A 24 -34.96 -17.66 2.33
CA GLN A 24 -35.00 -16.54 3.22
C GLN A 24 -35.36 -15.35 2.32
N GLU A 25 -36.61 -14.89 2.35
CA GLU A 25 -37.00 -13.66 1.65
C GLU A 25 -35.97 -12.60 2.01
N ALA A 26 -35.24 -12.10 1.00
CA ALA A 26 -34.20 -11.13 1.22
C ALA A 26 -34.83 -9.94 1.99
N PRO A 27 -34.20 -9.45 3.06
CA PRO A 27 -34.84 -8.50 3.97
C PRO A 27 -35.20 -7.17 3.29
N TYR A 28 -34.61 -6.88 2.14
CA TYR A 28 -34.82 -5.67 1.36
C TYR A 28 -34.78 -5.94 -0.15
N ARG A 29 -35.41 -5.07 -0.93
CA ARG A 29 -35.48 -5.15 -2.39
C ARG A 29 -34.28 -4.43 -3.02
N ILE A 30 -33.61 -5.09 -3.96
CA ILE A 30 -32.46 -4.56 -4.71
C ILE A 30 -32.86 -4.33 -6.17
N HIS A 31 -32.37 -3.25 -6.79
CA HIS A 31 -32.45 -3.01 -8.24
C HIS A 31 -31.09 -2.61 -8.80
N THR A 32 -30.66 -3.23 -9.90
CA THR A 32 -29.39 -2.91 -10.58
C THR A 32 -29.63 -2.00 -11.80
N LEU A 33 -28.84 -0.94 -11.94
CA LEU A 33 -28.89 0.00 -13.06
C LEU A 33 -27.55 0.06 -13.77
N PHE A 34 -27.60 0.24 -15.09
CA PHE A 34 -26.42 0.62 -15.88
C PHE A 34 -26.86 1.49 -17.06
N SER A 35 -25.98 2.40 -17.48
CA SER A 35 -26.26 3.38 -18.54
C SER A 35 -25.47 3.07 -19.80
N VAL A 36 -26.12 3.19 -20.97
CA VAL A 36 -25.51 2.96 -22.28
C VAL A 36 -26.12 3.85 -23.37
N GLU A 37 -25.48 3.88 -24.54
CA GLU A 37 -26.00 4.52 -25.75
C GLU A 37 -26.42 3.51 -26.83
N CYS A 38 -27.23 3.93 -27.80
CA CYS A 38 -27.69 3.13 -28.94
C CYS A 38 -26.58 2.83 -29.97
N GLN A 39 -25.51 2.14 -29.56
CA GLN A 39 -24.36 1.86 -30.42
C GLN A 39 -23.83 0.43 -30.23
N ASN A 40 -23.23 -0.13 -31.30
CA ASN A 40 -22.63 -1.47 -31.26
C ASN A 40 -21.62 -1.63 -30.12
N TYR A 41 -20.89 -0.55 -29.80
CA TYR A 41 -19.95 -0.49 -28.68
C TYR A 41 -20.57 -1.00 -27.37
N PHE A 42 -21.79 -0.55 -27.06
CA PHE A 42 -22.49 -0.90 -25.83
C PHE A 42 -23.31 -2.18 -25.96
N ASP A 43 -23.61 -2.64 -27.17
CA ASP A 43 -24.36 -3.88 -27.38
C ASP A 43 -23.59 -5.09 -26.88
N TRP A 44 -22.31 -5.24 -27.28
CA TRP A 44 -21.50 -6.37 -26.83
C TRP A 44 -21.15 -6.28 -25.34
N GLN A 45 -21.02 -5.06 -24.80
CA GLN A 45 -20.85 -4.83 -23.36
C GLN A 45 -22.11 -5.23 -22.57
N THR A 46 -23.29 -4.85 -23.08
CA THR A 46 -24.59 -5.25 -22.51
C THR A 46 -24.70 -6.78 -22.46
N VAL A 47 -24.31 -7.48 -23.52
CA VAL A 47 -24.30 -8.95 -23.55
C VAL A 47 -23.40 -9.53 -22.46
N GLY A 48 -22.19 -8.98 -22.30
CA GLY A 48 -21.25 -9.37 -21.25
C GLY A 48 -21.81 -9.18 -19.84
N LEU A 49 -22.33 -7.99 -19.56
CA LEU A 49 -22.90 -7.64 -18.26
C LEU A 49 -24.13 -8.50 -17.95
N MET A 50 -25.09 -8.64 -18.89
CA MET A 50 -26.31 -9.43 -18.69
C MET A 50 -26.02 -10.92 -18.50
N HIS A 51 -25.02 -11.46 -19.21
CA HIS A 51 -24.58 -12.84 -19.02
C HIS A 51 -23.96 -13.04 -17.63
N SER A 52 -23.03 -12.17 -17.24
CA SER A 52 -22.36 -12.25 -15.94
C SER A 52 -23.34 -12.02 -14.77
N PHE A 53 -24.32 -11.12 -14.92
CA PHE A 53 -25.42 -10.89 -13.98
C PHE A 53 -26.19 -12.18 -13.67
N LYS A 54 -26.62 -12.89 -14.72
CA LYS A 54 -27.34 -14.17 -14.58
C LYS A 54 -26.44 -15.25 -13.97
N LYS A 55 -25.18 -15.31 -14.41
CA LYS A 55 -24.23 -16.33 -13.97
C LYS A 55 -23.83 -16.17 -12.50
N ALA A 56 -23.66 -14.93 -12.05
CA ALA A 56 -23.36 -14.58 -10.66
C ALA A 56 -24.56 -14.72 -9.71
N GLN A 57 -25.76 -14.95 -10.24
CA GLN A 57 -27.01 -15.00 -9.48
C GLN A 57 -27.25 -13.69 -8.72
N GLN A 58 -26.99 -12.56 -9.39
CA GLN A 58 -27.25 -11.24 -8.81
C GLN A 58 -28.73 -11.11 -8.44
N PRO A 59 -29.07 -10.80 -7.18
CA PRO A 59 -30.47 -10.65 -6.77
C PRO A 59 -31.10 -9.38 -7.34
N GLY A 60 -32.43 -9.42 -7.47
CA GLY A 60 -33.25 -8.30 -7.92
C GLY A 60 -33.28 -8.13 -9.45
N PRO A 61 -34.15 -7.25 -9.97
CA PRO A 61 -34.16 -6.86 -11.38
C PRO A 61 -32.95 -6.00 -11.78
N ILE A 62 -32.66 -5.99 -13.08
CA ILE A 62 -31.68 -5.09 -13.71
C ILE A 62 -32.36 -4.28 -14.83
N THR A 63 -32.09 -2.97 -14.88
CA THR A 63 -32.59 -2.08 -15.94
C THR A 63 -31.44 -1.37 -16.63
N ARG A 64 -31.44 -1.44 -17.96
CA ARG A 64 -30.57 -0.67 -18.85
C ARG A 64 -31.19 0.70 -19.13
N LEU A 65 -30.48 1.77 -18.78
CA LEU A 65 -30.84 3.14 -19.11
C LEU A 65 -30.25 3.46 -20.47
N LEU A 66 -31.09 3.43 -21.51
CA LEU A 66 -30.64 3.50 -22.90
C LEU A 66 -30.89 4.91 -23.46
N SER A 67 -29.80 5.66 -23.65
CA SER A 67 -29.80 7.00 -24.24
C SER A 67 -29.59 6.93 -25.76
N CYS A 68 -30.55 7.41 -26.53
CA CYS A 68 -30.47 7.39 -28.00
C CYS A 68 -30.87 8.73 -28.58
N THR A 69 -30.20 9.15 -29.64
CA THR A 69 -30.74 10.17 -30.53
C THR A 69 -31.88 9.60 -31.38
N ASP A 70 -32.75 10.46 -31.88
CA ASP A 70 -33.84 10.07 -32.79
C ASP A 70 -33.33 9.38 -34.06
N GLU A 71 -32.08 9.66 -34.48
CA GLU A 71 -31.46 9.05 -35.64
C GLU A 71 -30.95 7.64 -35.34
N GLU A 72 -30.19 7.47 -34.25
CA GLU A 72 -29.69 6.17 -33.81
C GLU A 72 -30.84 5.18 -33.56
N LYS A 73 -31.92 5.66 -32.93
CA LYS A 73 -33.07 4.83 -32.56
C LYS A 73 -33.78 4.18 -33.76
N LYS A 74 -33.84 4.86 -34.91
CA LYS A 74 -34.59 4.36 -36.09
C LYS A 74 -34.12 2.99 -36.57
N ASN A 75 -32.82 2.71 -36.44
CA ASN A 75 -32.20 1.48 -36.93
C ASN A 75 -31.54 0.66 -35.81
N TYR A 76 -31.78 1.00 -34.54
CA TYR A 76 -31.14 0.32 -33.43
C TYR A 76 -31.70 -1.10 -33.25
N ARG A 77 -30.81 -2.09 -33.26
CA ARG A 77 -31.15 -3.52 -33.22
C ARG A 77 -31.13 -4.11 -31.82
N GLY A 78 -30.56 -3.41 -30.84
CA GLY A 78 -30.19 -3.97 -29.55
C GLY A 78 -31.24 -3.83 -28.44
N MET A 79 -32.49 -3.48 -28.77
CA MET A 79 -33.54 -3.26 -27.76
C MET A 79 -33.82 -4.49 -26.88
N HIS A 80 -33.65 -5.70 -27.42
CA HIS A 80 -33.92 -6.97 -26.74
C HIS A 80 -32.78 -7.46 -25.84
N LEU A 81 -31.62 -6.79 -25.83
CA LEU A 81 -30.43 -7.28 -25.13
C LEU A 81 -30.57 -7.26 -23.59
N ALA A 82 -31.39 -6.36 -23.05
CA ALA A 82 -31.65 -6.23 -21.62
C ALA A 82 -33.03 -5.59 -21.36
N PRO A 83 -33.65 -5.78 -20.18
CA PRO A 83 -34.77 -4.94 -19.75
C PRO A 83 -34.36 -3.47 -19.81
N THR A 84 -35.06 -2.67 -20.59
CA THR A 84 -34.59 -1.34 -21.00
C THR A 84 -35.62 -0.28 -20.66
N LEU A 85 -35.14 0.80 -20.00
CA LEU A 85 -35.84 2.08 -19.95
C LEU A 85 -35.15 3.01 -20.94
N GLU A 86 -35.90 3.47 -21.93
CA GLU A 86 -35.42 4.50 -22.84
C GLU A 86 -35.38 5.84 -22.11
N VAL A 87 -34.25 6.53 -22.21
CA VAL A 87 -34.07 7.85 -21.60
C VAL A 87 -33.62 8.86 -22.66
N PRO A 88 -33.94 10.16 -22.52
CA PRO A 88 -33.46 11.17 -23.44
C PRO A 88 -31.93 11.19 -23.52
N SER A 89 -31.39 11.29 -24.74
CA SER A 89 -29.96 11.52 -24.91
C SER A 89 -29.62 12.96 -24.54
N MET A 90 -28.65 13.09 -23.64
CA MET A 90 -27.96 14.32 -23.28
C MET A 90 -26.53 14.34 -23.84
N SER A 91 -26.16 13.40 -24.72
CA SER A 91 -24.82 13.31 -25.30
C SER A 91 -24.40 14.61 -25.98
N LYS A 92 -25.36 15.32 -26.59
CA LYS A 92 -25.21 16.72 -26.97
C LYS A 92 -26.05 17.57 -26.04
N HIS A 93 -25.39 18.37 -25.21
CA HIS A 93 -26.06 19.16 -24.19
C HIS A 93 -27.04 20.16 -24.84
N PRO A 94 -28.33 20.19 -24.43
CA PRO A 94 -29.37 20.91 -25.16
C PRO A 94 -29.19 22.43 -25.15
N LYS A 95 -28.51 22.99 -24.14
CA LYS A 95 -28.28 24.45 -24.03
C LYS A 95 -26.96 24.90 -24.65
N THR A 96 -25.87 24.19 -24.35
CA THR A 96 -24.51 24.61 -24.74
C THR A 96 -24.08 23.98 -26.06
N GLY A 97 -24.73 22.91 -26.50
CA GLY A 97 -24.34 22.13 -27.67
C GLY A 97 -23.05 21.31 -27.47
N ASP A 98 -22.49 21.29 -26.25
CA ASP A 98 -21.29 20.51 -25.92
C ASP A 98 -21.56 19.03 -26.12
N TRP A 99 -20.63 18.33 -26.75
CA TRP A 99 -20.72 16.88 -26.91
C TRP A 99 -19.98 16.20 -25.77
N TYR A 100 -20.74 15.58 -24.86
CA TYR A 100 -20.24 14.89 -23.68
C TYR A 100 -21.15 13.70 -23.31
N PRO A 101 -20.96 12.53 -23.92
CA PRO A 101 -21.83 11.36 -23.72
C PRO A 101 -21.96 10.86 -22.28
N ALA A 102 -20.91 10.98 -21.48
CA ALA A 102 -20.92 10.45 -20.11
C ALA A 102 -22.00 11.08 -19.21
N ILE A 103 -22.48 12.31 -19.51
CA ILE A 103 -23.59 12.96 -18.80
C ILE A 103 -24.90 12.17 -18.88
N ASN A 104 -25.05 11.26 -19.85
CA ASN A 104 -26.21 10.39 -19.94
C ASN A 104 -26.42 9.53 -18.69
N LYS A 105 -25.35 9.16 -17.97
CA LYS A 105 -25.46 8.36 -16.75
C LYS A 105 -26.25 9.08 -15.64
N PRO A 106 -25.85 10.28 -15.18
CA PRO A 106 -26.65 11.02 -14.21
C PRO A 106 -28.02 11.43 -14.76
N ALA A 107 -28.11 11.84 -16.03
CA ALA A 107 -29.38 12.24 -16.64
C ALA A 107 -30.39 11.08 -16.71
N GLY A 108 -29.92 9.89 -17.08
CA GLY A 108 -30.71 8.67 -17.14
C GLY A 108 -31.19 8.23 -15.77
N ILE A 109 -30.37 8.36 -14.73
CA ILE A 109 -30.78 8.06 -13.35
C ILE A 109 -31.87 9.03 -12.87
N VAL A 110 -31.71 10.33 -13.11
CA VAL A 110 -32.77 11.32 -12.82
C VAL A 110 -34.06 10.97 -13.56
N HIS A 111 -33.96 10.54 -14.82
CA HIS A 111 -35.10 10.12 -15.61
C HIS A 111 -35.77 8.86 -15.03
N TRP A 112 -34.98 7.83 -14.67
CA TRP A 112 -35.47 6.59 -14.09
C TRP A 112 -36.21 6.84 -12.77
N LEU A 113 -35.64 7.64 -11.87
CA LEU A 113 -36.28 8.02 -10.60
C LEU A 113 -37.62 8.74 -10.79
N LYS A 114 -37.77 9.47 -11.90
CA LYS A 114 -38.97 10.27 -12.17
C LYS A 114 -40.09 9.49 -12.86
N TYR A 115 -39.75 8.53 -13.73
CA TYR A 115 -40.72 7.91 -14.64
C TYR A 115 -40.83 6.39 -14.51
N SER A 116 -39.88 5.73 -13.86
CA SER A 116 -39.94 4.27 -13.66
C SER A 116 -40.74 3.91 -12.43
N LYS A 117 -41.70 2.99 -12.57
CA LYS A 117 -42.41 2.41 -11.42
C LYS A 117 -41.50 1.56 -10.53
N ASP A 118 -40.41 1.04 -11.09
CA ASP A 118 -39.45 0.25 -10.32
C ASP A 118 -38.77 1.09 -9.24
N ALA A 119 -38.58 2.39 -9.49
CA ALA A 119 -37.98 3.33 -8.55
C ALA A 119 -38.85 3.60 -7.31
N ASP A 120 -40.15 3.29 -7.38
CA ASP A 120 -41.09 3.42 -6.25
C ASP A 120 -41.06 2.17 -5.34
N ASN A 121 -40.57 1.04 -5.84
CA ASN A 121 -40.69 -0.27 -5.21
C ASN A 121 -39.32 -0.94 -4.96
N VAL A 122 -38.32 -0.17 -4.54
CA VAL A 122 -36.96 -0.61 -4.26
C VAL A 122 -36.44 0.05 -2.98
N ASP A 123 -35.57 -0.65 -2.26
CA ASP A 123 -34.91 -0.13 -1.05
C ASP A 123 -33.44 0.23 -1.34
N TRP A 124 -32.76 -0.61 -2.12
CA TRP A 124 -31.35 -0.47 -2.47
C TRP A 124 -31.10 -0.47 -3.97
N VAL A 125 -30.24 0.42 -4.44
CA VAL A 125 -29.85 0.53 -5.85
C VAL A 125 -28.37 0.26 -6.01
N VAL A 126 -28.04 -0.58 -6.99
CA VAL A 126 -26.67 -0.85 -7.45
C VAL A 126 -26.49 -0.25 -8.83
N VAL A 127 -25.63 0.76 -8.99
CA VAL A 127 -25.29 1.35 -10.29
C VAL A 127 -23.93 0.81 -10.73
N LEU A 128 -23.87 0.29 -11.96
CA LEU A 128 -22.67 -0.28 -12.59
C LEU A 128 -22.36 0.41 -13.92
N ASP A 129 -21.11 0.29 -14.36
CA ASP A 129 -20.73 0.60 -15.74
C ASP A 129 -20.98 -0.60 -16.66
N ALA A 130 -21.20 -0.34 -17.95
CA ALA A 130 -21.51 -1.39 -18.94
C ALA A 130 -20.32 -2.32 -19.21
N ASP A 131 -19.10 -1.84 -19.02
CA ASP A 131 -17.86 -2.59 -19.22
C ASP A 131 -17.41 -3.38 -17.99
N MET A 132 -18.37 -3.99 -17.29
CA MET A 132 -18.14 -4.78 -16.08
C MET A 132 -18.60 -6.23 -16.21
N ILE A 133 -17.84 -7.15 -15.60
CA ILE A 133 -18.21 -8.55 -15.43
C ILE A 133 -18.46 -8.81 -13.94
N ILE A 134 -19.69 -9.19 -13.61
CA ILE A 134 -20.09 -9.59 -12.27
C ILE A 134 -19.63 -11.04 -12.03
N ARG A 135 -18.72 -11.23 -11.07
CA ARG A 135 -18.22 -12.55 -10.66
C ARG A 135 -18.98 -13.12 -9.47
N GLY A 136 -19.65 -12.27 -8.70
CA GLY A 136 -20.35 -12.62 -7.46
C GLY A 136 -21.49 -11.65 -7.16
N PRO A 137 -22.48 -12.05 -6.34
CA PRO A 137 -23.60 -11.18 -6.00
C PRO A 137 -23.11 -9.95 -5.22
N ILE A 138 -23.59 -8.78 -5.64
CA ILE A 138 -23.36 -7.46 -5.08
C ILE A 138 -24.57 -7.13 -4.20
N ILE A 139 -24.46 -7.42 -2.90
CA ILE A 139 -25.55 -7.26 -1.94
C ILE A 139 -25.24 -6.05 -1.05
N PRO A 140 -25.94 -4.90 -1.21
CA PRO A 140 -25.55 -3.63 -0.58
C PRO A 140 -25.33 -3.70 0.93
N TRP A 141 -26.22 -4.34 1.69
CA TRP A 141 -26.07 -4.45 3.16
C TRP A 141 -24.99 -5.45 3.59
N GLU A 142 -24.70 -6.50 2.81
CA GLU A 142 -23.53 -7.37 3.05
C GLU A 142 -22.22 -6.65 2.74
N LEU A 143 -22.27 -5.73 1.78
CA LEU A 143 -21.22 -4.74 1.50
C LEU A 143 -21.11 -3.66 2.60
N GLY A 144 -22.02 -3.67 3.57
CA GLY A 144 -22.09 -2.71 4.66
C GLY A 144 -22.73 -1.38 4.27
N ALA A 145 -23.37 -1.24 3.12
CA ALA A 145 -24.06 0.00 2.79
C ALA A 145 -25.15 0.31 3.84
N GLU A 146 -25.21 1.57 4.26
CA GLU A 146 -26.23 2.11 5.17
C GLU A 146 -26.82 3.38 4.53
N LYS A 147 -28.03 3.79 4.92
CA LYS A 147 -28.59 5.07 4.49
C LYS A 147 -27.67 6.22 4.94
N GLY A 148 -27.33 7.12 4.02
CA GLY A 148 -26.31 8.17 4.17
C GLY A 148 -24.86 7.69 4.00
N ARG A 149 -24.63 6.37 3.90
CA ARG A 149 -23.30 5.76 3.80
C ARG A 149 -23.24 4.71 2.69
N PRO A 150 -23.26 5.15 1.42
CA PRO A 150 -23.18 4.26 0.27
C PRO A 150 -21.85 3.50 0.22
N VAL A 151 -21.81 2.35 -0.44
CA VAL A 151 -20.57 1.62 -0.76
C VAL A 151 -20.16 1.94 -2.19
N ALA A 152 -18.87 2.19 -2.41
CA ALA A 152 -18.34 2.39 -3.76
C ALA A 152 -16.91 1.87 -3.93
N ALA A 153 -16.49 1.65 -5.18
CA ALA A 153 -15.11 1.29 -5.49
C ALA A 153 -14.19 2.53 -5.47
N TYR A 154 -12.94 2.34 -5.06
CA TYR A 154 -11.94 3.42 -5.00
C TYR A 154 -11.41 3.84 -6.38
N TYR A 155 -11.45 5.14 -6.68
CA TYR A 155 -11.00 5.74 -7.93
C TYR A 155 -9.90 6.78 -7.65
N GLY A 156 -8.71 6.32 -7.26
CA GLY A 156 -7.62 7.18 -6.77
C GLY A 156 -7.11 8.25 -7.74
N TYR A 157 -7.38 8.11 -9.04
CA TYR A 157 -7.02 9.11 -10.05
C TYR A 157 -7.89 10.37 -10.03
N LEU A 158 -8.96 10.41 -9.23
CA LEU A 158 -9.77 11.62 -9.01
C LEU A 158 -9.07 12.61 -8.06
N VAL A 159 -7.91 13.14 -8.48
CA VAL A 159 -7.07 14.04 -7.66
C VAL A 159 -7.75 15.38 -7.32
N GLY A 160 -8.82 15.74 -8.03
CA GLY A 160 -9.61 16.96 -7.83
C GLY A 160 -10.31 17.04 -6.48
N CYS A 161 -10.54 15.90 -5.81
CA CYS A 161 -11.02 15.90 -4.42
C CYS A 161 -9.97 16.47 -3.44
N ASP A 162 -8.68 16.42 -3.76
CA ASP A 162 -7.59 16.84 -2.86
C ASP A 162 -7.05 18.25 -3.18
N ASN A 163 -7.63 18.94 -4.15
CA ASN A 163 -7.08 20.21 -4.65
C ASN A 163 -8.15 21.30 -4.76
N ILE A 164 -7.83 22.37 -5.50
CA ILE A 164 -8.71 23.53 -5.67
C ILE A 164 -10.07 23.17 -6.31
N LEU A 165 -10.14 22.12 -7.12
CA LEU A 165 -11.34 21.74 -7.85
C LEU A 165 -12.52 21.44 -6.90
N ALA A 166 -12.28 20.70 -5.81
CA ALA A 166 -13.30 20.47 -4.78
C ALA A 166 -13.80 21.77 -4.15
N LYS A 167 -12.90 22.71 -3.86
CA LYS A 167 -13.27 24.00 -3.25
C LYS A 167 -14.07 24.90 -4.20
N LEU A 168 -13.89 24.73 -5.51
CA LEU A 168 -14.63 25.47 -6.53
C LEU A 168 -16.05 24.92 -6.70
N HIS A 169 -16.19 23.59 -6.64
CA HIS A 169 -17.42 22.92 -7.09
C HIS A 169 -18.23 22.24 -5.99
N THR A 170 -17.81 22.30 -4.72
CA THR A 170 -18.65 21.91 -3.59
C THR A 170 -18.45 22.80 -2.38
N LYS A 171 -19.52 23.01 -1.60
CA LYS A 171 -19.46 23.66 -0.29
C LYS A 171 -18.85 22.76 0.79
N HIS A 172 -18.76 21.47 0.52
CA HIS A 172 -18.30 20.43 1.45
C HIS A 172 -17.09 19.67 0.89
N PRO A 173 -15.96 20.35 0.58
CA PRO A 173 -14.78 19.69 0.02
C PRO A 173 -14.23 18.58 0.94
N GLU A 174 -14.47 18.67 2.25
CA GLU A 174 -14.11 17.66 3.25
C GLU A 174 -14.87 16.33 3.10
N LEU A 175 -15.95 16.30 2.31
CA LEU A 175 -16.76 15.12 2.03
C LEU A 175 -16.55 14.58 0.60
N CYS A 176 -15.58 15.12 -0.17
CA CYS A 176 -15.28 14.62 -1.50
C CYS A 176 -14.55 13.27 -1.43
N ASP A 177 -15.27 12.19 -1.68
CA ASP A 177 -14.71 10.85 -1.78
C ASP A 177 -14.26 10.55 -3.22
N LYS A 178 -13.10 9.93 -3.38
CA LYS A 178 -12.58 9.47 -4.68
C LYS A 178 -13.18 8.12 -5.07
N VAL A 179 -14.39 8.14 -5.61
CA VAL A 179 -15.18 6.92 -5.83
C VAL A 179 -15.76 6.84 -7.24
N GLY A 180 -16.01 5.62 -7.71
CA GLY A 180 -16.61 5.37 -9.02
C GLY A 180 -16.85 3.89 -9.29
N GLY A 181 -17.32 3.58 -10.51
CA GLY A 181 -17.49 2.21 -11.01
C GLY A 181 -18.71 1.49 -10.42
N LEU A 182 -18.57 1.00 -9.18
CA LEU A 182 -19.64 0.40 -8.40
C LEU A 182 -20.19 1.45 -7.44
N LEU A 183 -21.51 1.69 -7.46
CA LEU A 183 -22.20 2.53 -6.49
C LEU A 183 -23.39 1.76 -5.91
N ALA A 184 -23.34 1.41 -4.63
CA ALA A 184 -24.41 0.69 -3.93
C ALA A 184 -24.96 1.55 -2.78
N MET A 185 -26.22 1.96 -2.87
CA MET A 185 -26.80 2.95 -1.94
C MET A 185 -28.29 2.77 -1.71
N HIS A 186 -28.79 3.38 -0.64
CA HIS A 186 -30.23 3.39 -0.36
C HIS A 186 -30.97 4.30 -1.36
N ILE A 187 -32.21 3.96 -1.72
CA ILE A 187 -33.00 4.70 -2.71
C ILE A 187 -33.18 6.19 -2.35
N ASP A 188 -33.33 6.50 -1.07
CA ASP A 188 -33.47 7.88 -0.60
C ASP A 188 -32.20 8.72 -0.82
N ASP A 189 -31.02 8.11 -0.65
CA ASP A 189 -29.75 8.78 -0.92
C ASP A 189 -29.62 9.07 -2.42
N LEU A 190 -29.99 8.09 -3.26
CA LEU A 190 -30.00 8.27 -4.71
C LEU A 190 -30.98 9.37 -5.15
N ARG A 191 -32.15 9.48 -4.53
CA ARG A 191 -33.14 10.54 -4.81
C ARG A 191 -32.60 11.92 -4.47
N ALA A 192 -31.88 12.07 -3.37
CA ALA A 192 -31.25 13.33 -2.99
C ALA A 192 -30.05 13.67 -3.91
N LEU A 193 -29.25 12.65 -4.25
CA LEU A 193 -28.02 12.78 -5.03
C LEU A 193 -28.27 13.05 -6.51
N ALA A 194 -29.17 12.31 -7.16
CA ALA A 194 -29.26 12.29 -8.63
C ALA A 194 -29.42 13.69 -9.28
N PRO A 195 -30.26 14.61 -8.76
CA PRO A 195 -30.33 15.96 -9.32
C PRO A 195 -29.00 16.73 -9.19
N LEU A 196 -28.31 16.57 -8.05
CA LEU A 196 -27.03 17.24 -7.79
C LEU A 196 -25.90 16.62 -8.62
N TRP A 197 -25.89 15.30 -8.81
CA TRP A 197 -24.95 14.62 -9.69
C TRP A 197 -25.04 15.19 -11.11
N LEU A 198 -26.25 15.34 -11.65
CA LEU A 198 -26.43 15.95 -12.97
C LEU A 198 -25.95 17.40 -13.00
N SER A 199 -26.39 18.25 -12.08
CA SER A 199 -26.02 19.67 -12.09
C SER A 199 -24.53 19.91 -11.85
N LYS A 200 -23.89 19.12 -10.96
CA LYS A 200 -22.45 19.23 -10.69
C LYS A 200 -21.62 18.69 -11.85
N THR A 201 -22.14 17.71 -12.59
CA THR A 201 -21.51 17.28 -13.84
C THR A 201 -21.49 18.43 -14.85
N GLU A 202 -22.60 19.15 -15.02
CA GLU A 202 -22.66 20.34 -15.89
C GLU A 202 -21.67 21.42 -15.42
N GLU A 203 -21.63 21.72 -14.11
CA GLU A 203 -20.76 22.72 -13.51
C GLU A 203 -19.26 22.43 -13.78
N VAL A 204 -18.80 21.21 -13.48
CA VAL A 204 -17.41 20.80 -13.70
C VAL A 204 -17.08 20.74 -15.20
N ARG A 205 -18.06 20.33 -16.02
CA ARG A 205 -17.88 20.26 -17.48
C ARG A 205 -17.73 21.65 -18.09
N GLU A 206 -18.44 22.65 -17.58
CA GLU A 206 -18.34 24.03 -18.06
C GLU A 206 -17.04 24.72 -17.61
N ASP A 207 -16.41 24.25 -16.53
CA ASP A 207 -15.10 24.73 -16.08
C ASP A 207 -13.93 24.16 -16.92
N ARG A 208 -13.89 24.59 -18.17
CA ARG A 208 -12.83 24.22 -19.14
C ARG A 208 -11.44 24.67 -18.70
N THR A 209 -11.34 25.65 -17.79
CA THR A 209 -10.05 26.16 -17.32
C THR A 209 -9.36 25.19 -16.38
N HIS A 210 -10.11 24.30 -15.73
CA HIS A 210 -9.59 23.31 -14.79
C HIS A 210 -9.65 21.87 -15.32
N TRP A 211 -9.78 21.66 -16.63
CA TRP A 211 -9.72 20.31 -17.22
C TRP A 211 -8.34 19.65 -17.18
N GLY A 212 -7.27 20.42 -16.96
CA GLY A 212 -5.90 19.92 -16.97
C GLY A 212 -5.70 18.73 -16.02
N THR A 213 -4.84 17.78 -16.42
CA THR A 213 -4.56 16.55 -15.65
C THR A 213 -4.09 16.83 -14.23
N ASN A 214 -3.44 17.97 -13.99
CA ASN A 214 -3.03 18.41 -12.65
C ASN A 214 -4.20 18.75 -11.72
N PHE A 215 -5.36 19.13 -12.28
CA PHE A 215 -6.57 19.44 -11.53
C PHE A 215 -7.49 18.23 -11.42
N THR A 216 -7.74 17.53 -12.52
CA THR A 216 -8.76 16.47 -12.58
C THR A 216 -8.16 15.07 -12.54
N GLY A 217 -6.88 14.88 -12.86
CA GLY A 217 -6.32 13.55 -13.11
C GLY A 217 -6.82 12.91 -14.41
N ASP A 218 -7.56 13.66 -15.24
CA ASP A 218 -7.92 13.24 -16.60
C ASP A 218 -6.66 13.14 -17.45
N ILE A 219 -6.30 11.92 -17.84
CA ILE A 219 -5.10 11.66 -18.66
C ILE A 219 -5.16 12.33 -20.04
N TYR A 220 -6.36 12.69 -20.51
CA TYR A 220 -6.54 13.40 -21.78
C TYR A 220 -6.61 14.92 -21.59
N GLY A 221 -6.85 15.39 -20.36
CA GLY A 221 -7.01 16.81 -20.06
C GLY A 221 -8.18 17.48 -20.80
N THR A 222 -9.23 16.71 -21.14
CA THR A 222 -10.38 17.16 -21.94
C THR A 222 -11.67 17.24 -21.14
N GLY A 223 -11.59 17.03 -19.82
CA GLY A 223 -12.74 16.99 -18.93
C GLY A 223 -13.60 15.74 -19.15
N TRP A 224 -13.03 14.63 -19.62
CA TRP A 224 -13.76 13.40 -19.94
C TRP A 224 -14.39 12.77 -18.70
N ILE A 225 -13.76 12.94 -17.54
CA ILE A 225 -14.21 12.40 -16.24
C ILE A 225 -15.03 13.42 -15.41
N SER A 226 -15.58 14.46 -16.05
CA SER A 226 -16.40 15.48 -15.36
C SER A 226 -17.60 14.88 -14.62
N GLU A 227 -18.20 13.82 -15.15
CA GLU A 227 -19.32 13.09 -14.55
C GLU A 227 -18.96 12.38 -13.24
N MET A 228 -17.73 11.86 -13.13
CA MET A 228 -17.23 11.24 -11.89
C MET A 228 -17.03 12.28 -10.78
N TYR A 229 -16.58 13.48 -11.14
CA TYR A 229 -16.54 14.62 -10.23
C TYR A 229 -17.93 15.14 -9.89
N GLY A 230 -18.84 15.18 -10.87
CA GLY A 230 -20.23 15.51 -10.64
C GLY A 230 -20.87 14.59 -9.59
N TYR A 231 -20.58 13.29 -9.64
CA TYR A 231 -20.99 12.34 -8.61
C TYR A 231 -20.41 12.71 -7.24
N SER A 232 -19.08 12.83 -7.16
CA SER A 232 -18.35 13.01 -5.90
C SER A 232 -18.73 14.33 -5.21
N PHE A 233 -18.83 15.43 -5.98
CA PHE A 233 -19.25 16.73 -5.47
C PHE A 233 -20.75 16.76 -5.15
N GLY A 234 -21.60 16.10 -5.95
CA GLY A 234 -23.02 15.96 -5.64
C GLY A 234 -23.25 15.19 -4.33
N ALA A 235 -22.51 14.11 -4.11
CA ALA A 235 -22.57 13.30 -2.89
C ALA A 235 -22.11 14.09 -1.67
N ALA A 236 -21.05 14.89 -1.81
CA ALA A 236 -20.59 15.81 -0.78
C ALA A 236 -21.66 16.86 -0.40
N GLU A 237 -22.38 17.42 -1.38
CA GLU A 237 -23.46 18.40 -1.13
C GLU A 237 -24.68 17.77 -0.44
N VAL A 238 -24.97 16.48 -0.67
CA VAL A 238 -25.98 15.73 0.09
C VAL A 238 -25.50 15.40 1.51
N GLY A 239 -24.18 15.33 1.72
CA GLY A 239 -23.57 14.92 2.98
C GLY A 239 -23.31 13.41 3.09
N LEU A 240 -23.25 12.69 1.95
CA LEU A 240 -22.97 11.25 1.92
C LEU A 240 -21.51 10.97 2.28
N ARG A 241 -21.27 9.85 2.97
CA ARG A 241 -19.91 9.36 3.28
C ARG A 241 -19.74 7.92 2.86
N HIS A 242 -18.89 7.69 1.86
CA HIS A 242 -18.78 6.37 1.27
C HIS A 242 -18.03 5.39 2.19
N LYS A 243 -18.51 4.15 2.22
CA LYS A 243 -17.71 2.98 2.58
C LYS A 243 -16.96 2.55 1.33
N ILE A 244 -15.72 3.03 1.21
CA ILE A 244 -14.89 2.81 0.03
C ILE A 244 -14.23 1.43 0.12
N SER A 245 -14.38 0.62 -0.94
CA SER A 245 -13.65 -0.64 -1.08
C SER A 245 -12.65 -0.58 -2.23
N GLU A 246 -11.46 -1.07 -1.95
CA GLU A 246 -10.40 -1.29 -2.93
C GLU A 246 -10.34 -2.76 -3.41
N ASP A 247 -11.19 -3.64 -2.84
CA ASP A 247 -11.13 -5.09 -3.04
C ASP A 247 -12.30 -5.66 -3.86
N LEU A 248 -13.41 -4.93 -3.96
CA LEU A 248 -14.61 -5.42 -4.66
C LEU A 248 -14.42 -5.52 -6.18
N MET A 249 -13.68 -4.57 -6.75
CA MET A 249 -13.53 -4.38 -8.19
C MET A 249 -12.06 -4.41 -8.60
N ILE A 250 -11.75 -5.05 -9.72
CA ILE A 250 -10.40 -5.06 -10.29
C ILE A 250 -10.41 -4.79 -11.80
N TYR A 251 -9.38 -4.11 -12.30
CA TYR A 251 -9.11 -4.02 -13.73
C TYR A 251 -8.34 -5.26 -14.21
N PRO A 252 -8.72 -5.90 -15.32
CA PRO A 252 -7.85 -6.87 -15.99
C PRO A 252 -6.47 -6.25 -16.27
N GLY A 253 -5.43 -7.07 -16.14
CA GLY A 253 -4.03 -6.62 -16.18
C GLY A 253 -3.47 -6.23 -14.81
N TYR A 254 -4.32 -5.96 -13.82
CA TYR A 254 -3.88 -5.64 -12.46
C TYR A 254 -3.72 -6.92 -11.65
N ILE A 255 -2.77 -6.92 -10.71
CA ILE A 255 -2.51 -8.06 -9.85
C ILE A 255 -3.45 -7.97 -8.64
N PRO A 256 -4.35 -8.94 -8.40
CA PRO A 256 -5.22 -8.92 -7.24
C PRO A 256 -4.40 -9.05 -5.96
N ARG A 257 -4.83 -8.36 -4.90
CA ARG A 257 -4.21 -8.50 -3.58
C ARG A 257 -4.27 -9.95 -3.10
N LYS A 258 -3.26 -10.37 -2.34
CA LYS A 258 -3.18 -11.72 -1.79
C LYS A 258 -4.37 -11.98 -0.88
N GLY A 259 -5.04 -13.13 -1.07
CA GLY A 259 -6.23 -13.51 -0.28
C GLY A 259 -7.53 -12.81 -0.68
N ILE A 260 -7.48 -11.77 -1.51
CA ILE A 260 -8.67 -11.05 -1.97
C ILE A 260 -9.18 -11.67 -3.27
N GLU A 261 -10.45 -12.05 -3.29
CA GLU A 261 -11.14 -12.52 -4.50
C GLU A 261 -12.15 -11.46 -4.94
N PRO A 262 -11.84 -10.65 -5.99
CA PRO A 262 -12.73 -9.55 -6.40
C PRO A 262 -14.03 -10.10 -6.97
N ILE A 263 -15.16 -9.49 -6.63
CA ILE A 263 -16.48 -9.92 -7.12
C ILE A 263 -16.91 -9.20 -8.39
N LEU A 264 -16.14 -8.21 -8.84
CA LEU A 264 -16.41 -7.38 -10.02
C LEU A 264 -15.11 -7.17 -10.82
N ILE A 265 -15.19 -7.29 -12.14
CA ILE A 265 -14.10 -6.93 -13.06
C ILE A 265 -14.54 -5.71 -13.87
N HIS A 266 -13.69 -4.69 -13.98
CA HIS A 266 -13.92 -3.53 -14.85
C HIS A 266 -12.91 -3.54 -16.00
N TYR A 267 -13.35 -3.87 -17.22
CA TYR A 267 -12.43 -4.02 -18.38
C TYR A 267 -12.25 -2.72 -19.19
N GLY A 268 -12.18 -1.58 -18.49
CA GLY A 268 -12.02 -0.26 -19.09
C GLY A 268 -10.66 0.02 -19.72
N LEU A 269 -9.62 -0.75 -19.37
CA LEU A 269 -8.23 -0.57 -19.80
C LEU A 269 -7.75 -1.75 -20.67
N PRO A 270 -6.78 -1.54 -21.57
CA PRO A 270 -6.11 -2.63 -22.31
C PRO A 270 -5.38 -3.59 -21.37
N PHE A 271 -5.39 -4.88 -21.70
CA PHE A 271 -4.66 -5.91 -20.94
C PHE A 271 -4.13 -7.02 -21.84
N SER A 272 -3.17 -7.80 -21.33
CA SER A 272 -2.50 -8.88 -22.07
C SER A 272 -2.33 -10.18 -21.25
N VAL A 273 -2.19 -11.28 -21.98
CA VAL A 273 -1.86 -12.62 -21.48
C VAL A 273 -0.83 -13.22 -22.45
N GLY A 274 0.45 -13.11 -22.11
CA GLY A 274 1.54 -13.49 -23.03
C GLY A 274 1.51 -12.62 -24.29
N ASN A 275 1.44 -13.25 -25.46
CA ASN A 275 1.38 -12.55 -26.75
C ASN A 275 -0.05 -12.16 -27.18
N TRP A 276 -1.05 -12.54 -26.39
CA TRP A 276 -2.45 -12.17 -26.64
C TRP A 276 -2.79 -10.89 -25.87
N SER A 277 -3.61 -10.02 -26.46
CA SER A 277 -4.05 -8.76 -25.84
C SER A 277 -5.47 -8.43 -26.24
N PHE A 278 -6.13 -7.66 -25.37
CA PHE A 278 -7.47 -7.12 -25.64
C PHE A 278 -7.56 -5.67 -25.20
N SER A 279 -8.23 -4.86 -26.01
CA SER A 279 -8.56 -3.47 -25.76
C SER A 279 -9.99 -3.25 -26.22
N LYS A 280 -10.87 -2.78 -25.33
CA LYS A 280 -12.27 -2.51 -25.70
C LYS A 280 -12.40 -1.44 -26.79
N LEU A 281 -11.45 -0.50 -26.86
CA LEU A 281 -11.48 0.60 -27.84
C LEU A 281 -11.25 0.08 -29.26
N ASP A 282 -10.56 -1.04 -29.43
CA ASP A 282 -10.34 -1.67 -30.73
C ASP A 282 -11.64 -2.25 -31.31
N HIS A 283 -12.67 -2.39 -30.46
CA HIS A 283 -13.99 -2.92 -30.77
C HIS A 283 -15.10 -1.86 -30.64
N HIS A 284 -14.77 -0.58 -30.86
CA HIS A 284 -15.73 0.53 -30.71
C HIS A 284 -16.94 0.39 -31.66
N GLU A 285 -16.67 0.15 -32.95
CA GLU A 285 -17.71 0.02 -33.98
C GLU A 285 -18.14 -1.45 -34.21
N ASP A 286 -17.71 -2.36 -33.35
CA ASP A 286 -17.77 -3.79 -33.60
C ASP A 286 -19.19 -4.34 -33.41
N ASP A 287 -19.83 -4.76 -34.50
CA ASP A 287 -21.19 -5.31 -34.53
C ASP A 287 -21.28 -6.81 -34.19
N ILE A 288 -20.26 -7.34 -33.49
CA ILE A 288 -20.08 -8.75 -33.16
C ILE A 288 -21.31 -9.45 -32.57
N VAL A 289 -22.21 -8.73 -31.89
CA VAL A 289 -23.48 -9.28 -31.36
C VAL A 289 -24.38 -9.82 -32.47
N TYR A 290 -24.30 -9.24 -33.67
CA TYR A 290 -25.14 -9.55 -34.82
C TYR A 290 -24.43 -10.38 -35.89
N ASP A 291 -23.13 -10.61 -35.74
CA ASP A 291 -22.31 -11.42 -36.66
C ASP A 291 -22.24 -12.87 -36.17
N CYS A 292 -23.15 -13.70 -36.66
CA CYS A 292 -23.34 -15.07 -36.20
C CYS A 292 -22.05 -15.91 -36.16
N GLY A 293 -21.70 -16.40 -34.97
CA GLY A 293 -20.56 -17.29 -34.74
C GLY A 293 -19.21 -16.58 -34.60
N ARG A 294 -19.14 -15.25 -34.78
CA ARG A 294 -17.92 -14.49 -34.50
C ARG A 294 -17.77 -14.22 -32.99
N LEU A 295 -16.58 -14.48 -32.47
CA LEU A 295 -16.19 -14.21 -31.08
C LEU A 295 -14.96 -13.30 -31.06
N PHE A 296 -14.69 -12.69 -29.91
CA PHE A 296 -13.40 -12.02 -29.70
C PHE A 296 -12.26 -13.03 -29.82
N PRO A 297 -11.04 -12.56 -30.17
CA PRO A 297 -9.89 -13.44 -30.37
C PRO A 297 -9.70 -14.42 -29.21
N GLU A 298 -9.54 -15.70 -29.54
CA GLU A 298 -9.32 -16.79 -28.59
C GLU A 298 -8.10 -16.51 -27.72
N PRO A 299 -8.24 -16.46 -26.37
CA PRO A 299 -7.11 -16.25 -25.48
C PRO A 299 -6.35 -17.56 -25.23
N PRO A 300 -5.15 -17.51 -24.62
CA PRO A 300 -4.43 -18.70 -24.17
C PRO A 300 -5.25 -19.55 -23.19
N TYR A 301 -5.05 -20.86 -23.20
CA TYR A 301 -5.77 -21.79 -22.35
C TYR A 301 -5.22 -21.78 -20.91
N PRO A 302 -6.04 -22.14 -19.90
CA PRO A 302 -5.61 -22.28 -18.51
C PRO A 302 -4.32 -23.09 -18.29
N ARG A 303 -4.08 -24.13 -19.11
CA ARG A 303 -2.87 -24.95 -19.00
C ARG A 303 -1.61 -24.20 -19.43
N GLU A 304 -1.72 -23.34 -20.44
CA GLU A 304 -0.61 -22.52 -20.94
C GLU A 304 -0.29 -21.43 -19.92
N VAL A 305 -1.31 -20.75 -19.38
CA VAL A 305 -1.14 -19.72 -18.33
C VAL A 305 -0.48 -20.27 -17.07
N ARG A 306 -0.76 -21.53 -16.67
CA ARG A 306 -0.08 -22.15 -15.51
C ARG A 306 1.44 -22.23 -15.66
N LEU A 307 1.92 -22.29 -16.90
CA LEU A 307 3.35 -22.36 -17.25
C LEU A 307 3.97 -20.97 -17.48
N MET A 308 3.16 -19.92 -17.65
CA MET A 308 3.63 -18.56 -17.96
C MET A 308 4.21 -17.81 -16.76
N ALA A 309 3.80 -18.14 -15.53
CA ALA A 309 4.25 -17.44 -14.32
C ALA A 309 4.50 -18.42 -13.17
N SER A 310 5.64 -18.25 -12.50
CA SER A 310 5.96 -18.94 -11.23
C SER A 310 5.25 -18.28 -10.05
N ASP A 311 5.14 -16.95 -10.06
CA ASP A 311 4.44 -16.17 -9.02
C ASP A 311 2.93 -16.43 -9.01
N LEU A 312 2.38 -16.68 -7.82
CA LEU A 312 0.98 -17.04 -7.63
C LEU A 312 0.03 -15.88 -7.91
N ASN A 313 0.39 -14.65 -7.52
CA ASN A 313 -0.49 -13.48 -7.70
C ASN A 313 -0.54 -13.04 -9.17
N LYS A 314 0.60 -13.03 -9.87
CA LYS A 314 0.66 -12.85 -11.33
C LYS A 314 -0.15 -13.92 -12.04
N LYS A 315 -0.06 -15.18 -11.61
CA LYS A 315 -0.88 -16.27 -12.16
C LYS A 315 -2.37 -16.03 -11.95
N ARG A 316 -2.79 -15.58 -10.75
CA ARG A 316 -4.18 -15.18 -10.48
C ARG A 316 -4.63 -14.03 -11.37
N ALA A 317 -3.79 -13.01 -11.56
CA ALA A 317 -4.06 -11.90 -12.48
C ALA A 317 -4.33 -12.38 -13.91
N LEU A 318 -3.46 -13.26 -14.44
CA LEU A 318 -3.65 -13.86 -15.76
C LEU A 318 -4.94 -14.69 -15.84
N PHE A 319 -5.33 -15.38 -14.77
CA PHE A 319 -6.61 -16.09 -14.71
C PHE A 319 -7.82 -15.15 -14.73
N LEU A 320 -7.76 -13.99 -14.05
CA LEU A 320 -8.81 -12.98 -14.11
C LEU A 320 -8.94 -12.39 -15.52
N ASN A 321 -7.82 -12.16 -16.20
CA ASN A 321 -7.80 -11.73 -17.60
C ASN A 321 -8.49 -12.75 -18.51
N LEU A 322 -8.18 -14.04 -18.33
CA LEU A 322 -8.85 -15.13 -19.04
C LEU A 322 -10.34 -15.19 -18.70
N GLU A 323 -10.70 -15.05 -17.42
CA GLU A 323 -12.09 -15.10 -16.96
C GLU A 323 -12.92 -13.99 -17.63
N CYS A 324 -12.39 -12.77 -17.69
CA CYS A 324 -13.03 -11.63 -18.34
C CYS A 324 -13.39 -11.94 -19.80
N ILE A 325 -12.41 -12.25 -20.64
CA ILE A 325 -12.63 -12.44 -22.08
C ILE A 325 -13.44 -13.71 -22.40
N ASN A 326 -13.23 -14.79 -21.65
CA ASN A 326 -14.00 -16.02 -21.85
C ASN A 326 -15.46 -15.84 -21.44
N THR A 327 -15.76 -15.02 -20.42
CA THR A 327 -17.13 -14.69 -20.02
C THR A 327 -17.82 -13.84 -21.09
N LEU A 328 -17.13 -12.86 -21.68
CA LEU A 328 -17.64 -12.09 -22.82
C LEU A 328 -17.98 -13.01 -24.01
N ASN A 329 -17.06 -13.90 -24.36
CA ASN A 329 -17.25 -14.84 -25.47
C ASN A 329 -18.36 -15.87 -25.21
N GLU A 330 -18.50 -16.36 -23.99
CA GLU A 330 -19.63 -17.22 -23.61
C GLU A 330 -20.96 -16.46 -23.74
N GLY A 331 -21.03 -15.21 -23.29
CA GLY A 331 -22.21 -14.36 -23.44
C GLY A 331 -22.59 -14.15 -24.91
N LEU A 332 -21.61 -13.86 -25.77
CA LEU A 332 -21.83 -13.72 -27.21
C LEU A 332 -22.37 -15.01 -27.85
N LEU A 333 -21.82 -16.18 -27.48
CA LEU A 333 -22.33 -17.46 -27.98
C LEU A 333 -23.80 -17.70 -27.63
N LEU A 334 -24.18 -17.39 -26.39
CA LEU A 334 -25.56 -17.53 -25.94
C LEU A 334 -26.47 -16.50 -26.63
N GLN A 335 -25.99 -15.27 -26.82
CA GLN A 335 -26.74 -14.24 -27.52
C GLN A 335 -26.94 -14.56 -29.01
N HIS A 336 -25.92 -15.10 -29.68
CA HIS A 336 -26.04 -15.58 -31.06
C HIS A 336 -27.08 -16.69 -31.19
N ALA A 337 -27.10 -17.63 -30.25
CA ALA A 337 -28.12 -18.65 -30.19
C ALA A 337 -29.52 -18.05 -29.97
N ALA A 338 -29.65 -17.06 -29.08
CA ALA A 338 -30.91 -16.34 -28.85
C ALA A 338 -31.39 -15.55 -30.08
N ASN A 339 -30.45 -15.03 -30.88
CA ASN A 339 -30.72 -14.37 -32.16
C ASN A 339 -31.04 -15.36 -33.30
N GLY A 340 -31.07 -16.67 -33.04
CA GLY A 340 -31.42 -17.69 -34.04
C GLY A 340 -30.26 -18.12 -34.94
N CYS A 341 -29.01 -17.81 -34.60
CA CYS A 341 -27.85 -18.27 -35.36
C CYS A 341 -27.73 -19.80 -35.36
N SER A 342 -27.30 -20.36 -36.49
CA SER A 342 -26.93 -21.78 -36.59
C SER A 342 -25.84 -22.13 -35.57
N LYS A 343 -25.85 -23.38 -35.06
CA LYS A 343 -24.81 -23.85 -34.15
C LYS A 343 -23.43 -23.67 -34.79
N PRO A 344 -22.47 -23.00 -34.12
CA PRO A 344 -21.15 -22.77 -34.69
C PRO A 344 -20.43 -24.09 -34.93
N LYS A 345 -19.56 -24.12 -35.95
CA LYS A 345 -18.71 -25.28 -36.23
C LYS A 345 -17.86 -25.59 -35.01
N TRP A 346 -17.68 -26.87 -34.72
CA TRP A 346 -16.88 -27.30 -33.57
C TRP A 346 -15.47 -26.71 -33.63
N SER A 347 -14.99 -26.21 -32.50
CA SER A 347 -13.59 -25.84 -32.29
C SER A 347 -13.17 -26.25 -30.87
N ARG A 348 -11.85 -26.34 -30.66
CA ARG A 348 -11.28 -26.63 -29.34
C ARG A 348 -11.73 -25.60 -28.30
N TYR A 349 -11.82 -24.34 -28.70
CA TYR A 349 -12.22 -23.24 -27.83
C TYR A 349 -13.70 -23.32 -27.42
N LEU A 350 -14.59 -23.60 -28.37
CA LEU A 350 -16.02 -23.78 -28.08
C LEU A 350 -16.26 -24.99 -27.17
N SER A 351 -15.45 -26.04 -27.30
CA SER A 351 -15.46 -27.18 -26.39
C SER A 351 -15.00 -26.77 -24.98
N PHE A 352 -13.97 -25.92 -24.87
CA PHE A 352 -13.50 -25.38 -23.60
C PHE A 352 -14.54 -24.50 -22.90
N LEU A 353 -15.20 -23.58 -23.60
CA LEU A 353 -16.26 -22.73 -23.03
C LEU A 353 -17.47 -23.54 -22.54
N LYS A 354 -17.65 -24.78 -23.02
CA LYS A 354 -18.69 -25.71 -22.53
C LYS A 354 -18.19 -26.72 -21.50
N SER A 355 -16.91 -26.64 -21.12
CA SER A 355 -16.27 -27.64 -20.27
C SER A 355 -16.53 -27.39 -18.78
N LYS A 356 -16.48 -28.46 -17.99
CA LYS A 356 -16.52 -28.37 -16.53
C LYS A 356 -15.40 -27.48 -15.96
N THR A 357 -14.22 -27.53 -16.58
CA THR A 357 -13.08 -26.67 -16.18
C THR A 357 -13.44 -25.19 -16.22
N PHE A 358 -14.09 -24.74 -17.30
CA PHE A 358 -14.48 -23.35 -17.43
C PHE A 358 -15.62 -22.99 -16.45
N ALA A 359 -16.61 -23.87 -16.30
CA ALA A 359 -17.66 -23.71 -15.30
C ALA A 359 -17.10 -23.56 -13.87
N ASP A 360 -16.11 -24.37 -13.50
CA ASP A 360 -15.46 -24.32 -12.19
C ASP A 360 -14.66 -23.00 -12.00
N LEU A 361 -13.97 -22.53 -13.04
CA LEU A 361 -13.22 -21.26 -13.01
C LEU A 361 -14.15 -20.06 -12.83
N THR A 362 -15.31 -20.07 -13.49
CA THR A 362 -16.29 -18.97 -13.52
C THR A 362 -17.44 -19.14 -12.54
N ARG A 363 -17.31 -20.05 -11.56
CA ARG A 363 -18.30 -20.19 -10.48
C ARG A 363 -18.46 -18.86 -9.73
N PRO A 364 -19.67 -18.52 -9.24
CA PRO A 364 -19.89 -17.34 -8.43
C PRO A 364 -18.89 -17.23 -7.29
N LYS A 365 -18.34 -16.03 -7.12
CA LYS A 365 -17.45 -15.68 -6.00
C LYS A 365 -18.30 -15.04 -4.91
N PHE A 366 -18.02 -15.38 -3.67
CA PHE A 366 -18.69 -14.78 -2.53
C PHE A 366 -17.65 -14.05 -1.70
N LEU A 367 -18.09 -12.98 -1.06
CA LEU A 367 -17.27 -12.25 -0.11
C LEU A 367 -16.93 -13.17 1.06
N ALA A 368 -15.66 -13.18 1.46
CA ALA A 368 -15.24 -13.92 2.64
C ALA A 368 -15.95 -13.32 3.87
N PRO A 369 -16.49 -14.14 4.80
CA PRO A 369 -17.06 -13.62 6.05
C PRO A 369 -15.99 -12.79 6.79
N GLY A 370 -16.17 -11.47 6.86
CA GLY A 370 -15.21 -10.52 7.44
C GLY A 370 -14.60 -9.50 6.46
N SER A 371 -14.90 -9.54 5.16
CA SER A 371 -14.44 -8.52 4.20
C SER A 371 -15.17 -7.17 4.30
N THR A 372 -16.10 -7.04 5.26
CA THR A 372 -16.91 -5.85 5.52
C THR A 372 -16.92 -5.49 7.00
N GLU A 373 -15.74 -5.28 7.57
CA GLU A 373 -15.65 -4.58 8.84
C GLU A 373 -15.80 -3.07 8.62
N THR A 374 -17.03 -2.64 8.85
CA THR A 374 -17.44 -1.25 9.01
C THR A 374 -16.68 -0.61 10.17
N LYS A 375 -16.04 0.53 9.90
CA LYS A 375 -15.18 1.31 10.81
C LYS A 375 -15.86 2.05 11.99
N GLU A 376 -17.13 1.80 12.34
CA GLU A 376 -17.85 2.77 13.21
C GLU A 376 -18.77 2.27 14.35
N ALA A 377 -18.78 0.98 14.72
CA ALA A 377 -19.70 0.51 15.78
C ALA A 377 -19.07 -0.26 16.95
N ALA A 378 -17.76 -0.13 17.19
CA ALA A 378 -17.09 -0.73 18.36
C ALA A 378 -16.63 0.33 19.38
N ASN A 379 -17.53 1.24 19.74
CA ASN A 379 -17.38 2.13 20.88
C ASN A 379 -18.69 2.14 21.66
N GLN A 380 -18.93 1.10 22.45
CA GLN A 380 -19.63 1.13 23.75
C GLN A 380 -19.99 -0.28 24.21
N GLY A 381 -19.67 -0.59 25.46
CA GLY A 381 -20.17 -1.76 26.18
C GLY A 381 -19.10 -2.79 26.52
N GLY A 382 -18.35 -2.52 27.59
CA GLY A 382 -17.62 -3.58 28.29
C GLY A 382 -18.55 -4.32 29.25
N ASN A 383 -18.42 -5.65 29.30
CA ASN A 383 -18.28 -6.37 30.57
C ASN A 383 -17.75 -7.79 30.34
N GLN A 384 -16.96 -8.23 31.32
CA GLN A 384 -16.34 -9.54 31.49
C GLN A 384 -17.45 -10.64 31.53
N GLU A 385 -17.25 -11.89 31.10
CA GLU A 385 -16.45 -12.92 31.75
C GLU A 385 -16.45 -14.24 30.94
N GLN A 386 -15.35 -14.98 31.10
CA GLN A 386 -15.17 -16.44 31.09
C GLN A 386 -15.23 -17.29 29.80
N ALA A 387 -14.23 -18.17 29.76
CA ALA A 387 -13.79 -19.03 28.68
C ALA A 387 -14.62 -20.32 28.55
N VAL A 388 -14.83 -20.73 27.29
CA VAL A 388 -15.02 -22.12 26.88
C VAL A 388 -14.32 -22.27 25.53
N ASP A 389 -13.49 -23.32 25.39
CA ASP A 389 -12.68 -23.66 24.22
C ASP A 389 -13.49 -23.65 22.90
N GLU A 390 -13.19 -22.69 22.03
CA GLU A 390 -13.50 -22.76 20.59
C GLU A 390 -12.20 -23.03 19.81
N PRO A 391 -12.24 -23.79 18.70
CA PRO A 391 -11.06 -24.08 17.91
C PRO A 391 -10.44 -22.78 17.36
N GLU A 392 -9.16 -22.56 17.63
CA GLU A 392 -8.41 -21.33 17.37
C GLU A 392 -8.68 -20.77 15.96
N LYS A 393 -9.28 -19.57 15.92
CA LYS A 393 -9.24 -18.71 14.74
C LYS A 393 -7.77 -18.46 14.38
N PRO A 394 -7.34 -18.61 13.11
CA PRO A 394 -5.96 -18.37 12.75
C PRO A 394 -5.57 -16.93 13.12
N HIS A 395 -4.52 -16.78 13.93
CA HIS A 395 -4.03 -15.48 14.35
C HIS A 395 -3.57 -14.64 13.14
N PRO A 396 -3.75 -13.29 13.18
CA PRO A 396 -3.33 -12.39 12.12
C PRO A 396 -1.85 -12.57 11.75
N LYS A 397 -1.54 -12.46 10.46
CA LYS A 397 -0.14 -12.53 10.02
C LYS A 397 0.64 -11.31 10.49
N MET A 398 1.89 -11.53 10.88
CA MET A 398 2.75 -10.45 11.31
C MET A 398 4.16 -10.52 10.72
N HIS A 399 4.83 -9.38 10.68
CA HIS A 399 6.19 -9.24 10.18
C HIS A 399 6.98 -8.29 11.08
N THR A 400 8.19 -8.69 11.47
CA THR A 400 9.08 -7.89 12.30
C THR A 400 10.10 -7.18 11.43
N ILE A 401 10.24 -5.86 11.58
CA ILE A 401 11.24 -5.06 10.87
C ILE A 401 12.10 -4.29 11.86
N PHE A 402 13.35 -4.03 11.47
CA PHE A 402 14.27 -3.19 12.24
C PHE A 402 15.21 -2.46 11.28
N SER A 403 15.63 -1.25 11.65
CA SER A 403 16.50 -0.41 10.81
C SER A 403 17.96 -0.49 11.27
N THR A 404 18.87 -0.46 10.30
CA THR A 404 20.33 -0.55 10.49
C THR A 404 21.06 0.25 9.42
N GLU A 405 22.34 0.53 9.64
CA GLU A 405 23.25 1.12 8.64
C GLU A 405 24.38 0.15 8.28
N CYS A 406 25.03 0.34 7.12
CA CYS A 406 26.18 -0.47 6.67
C CYS A 406 27.45 -0.22 7.52
N THR A 407 27.43 -0.57 8.81
CA THR A 407 28.57 -0.36 9.72
C THR A 407 28.78 -1.58 10.63
N PRO A 408 30.03 -1.84 11.07
CA PRO A 408 30.32 -2.90 12.05
C PRO A 408 29.50 -2.78 13.33
N TYR A 409 29.14 -1.57 13.72
CA TYR A 409 28.29 -1.30 14.88
C TYR A 409 26.91 -1.99 14.79
N PHE A 410 26.27 -1.95 13.62
CA PHE A 410 24.97 -2.58 13.41
C PHE A 410 25.06 -4.06 13.05
N ASP A 411 26.23 -4.55 12.63
CA ASP A 411 26.42 -5.96 12.29
C ASP A 411 26.23 -6.86 13.51
N TRP A 412 26.91 -6.55 14.62
CA TRP A 412 26.81 -7.37 15.82
C TRP A 412 25.45 -7.22 16.52
N GLN A 413 24.82 -6.05 16.40
CA GLN A 413 23.45 -5.81 16.85
C GLN A 413 22.45 -6.66 16.05
N THR A 414 22.62 -6.72 14.71
CA THR A 414 21.83 -7.59 13.83
C THR A 414 21.96 -9.05 14.24
N VAL A 415 23.18 -9.54 14.50
CA VAL A 415 23.42 -10.91 14.94
C VAL A 415 22.69 -11.21 16.25
N GLY A 416 22.78 -10.31 17.24
CA GLY A 416 22.08 -10.44 18.52
C GLY A 416 20.55 -10.47 18.37
N LEU A 417 20.00 -9.49 17.66
CA LEU A 417 18.54 -9.38 17.46
C LEU A 417 17.99 -10.58 16.70
N VAL A 418 18.60 -10.97 15.57
CA VAL A 418 18.13 -12.11 14.77
C VAL A 418 18.27 -13.43 15.54
N HIS A 419 19.33 -13.61 16.32
CA HIS A 419 19.47 -14.78 17.17
C HIS A 419 18.32 -14.86 18.20
N SER A 420 18.08 -13.76 18.91
CA SER A 420 17.02 -13.68 19.92
C SER A 420 15.61 -13.80 19.33
N PHE A 421 15.38 -13.31 18.11
CA PHE A 421 14.14 -13.49 17.37
C PHE A 421 13.77 -14.98 17.23
N HIS A 422 14.73 -15.80 16.79
CA HIS A 422 14.52 -17.24 16.65
C HIS A 422 14.33 -17.95 18.00
N LEU A 423 15.12 -17.57 19.02
CA LEU A 423 15.01 -18.17 20.36
C LEU A 423 13.68 -17.84 21.05
N SER A 424 13.17 -16.64 20.84
CA SER A 424 11.96 -16.14 21.49
C SER A 424 10.68 -16.83 20.99
N GLY A 425 10.74 -17.56 19.87
CA GLY A 425 9.56 -18.10 19.21
C GLY A 425 8.68 -17.03 18.57
N GLN A 426 9.23 -15.84 18.28
CA GLN A 426 8.50 -14.76 17.63
C GLN A 426 7.89 -15.24 16.30
N PRO A 427 6.56 -15.18 16.13
CA PRO A 427 5.92 -15.62 14.90
C PRO A 427 6.12 -14.61 13.77
N GLY A 428 5.98 -15.09 12.54
CA GLY A 428 6.14 -14.28 11.33
C GLY A 428 7.58 -14.19 10.81
N ASN A 429 7.77 -13.37 9.79
CA ASN A 429 9.09 -13.15 9.18
C ASN A 429 9.80 -11.95 9.83
N ILE A 430 11.13 -11.91 9.72
CA ILE A 430 11.95 -10.76 10.09
C ILE A 430 12.64 -10.15 8.86
N THR A 431 12.70 -8.83 8.76
CA THR A 431 13.47 -8.13 7.70
C THR A 431 14.25 -6.96 8.26
N ARG A 432 15.55 -6.94 7.96
CA ARG A 432 16.44 -5.83 8.22
C ARG A 432 16.29 -4.78 7.13
N LEU A 433 16.05 -3.53 7.53
CA LEU A 433 16.05 -2.38 6.63
C LEU A 433 17.43 -1.73 6.71
N LEU A 434 18.25 -1.95 5.68
CA LEU A 434 19.67 -1.60 5.68
C LEU A 434 19.92 -0.34 4.85
N SER A 435 20.13 0.78 5.55
CA SER A 435 20.38 2.10 4.95
C SER A 435 21.86 2.33 4.68
N CYS A 436 22.23 2.53 3.42
CA CYS A 436 23.64 2.66 3.02
C CYS A 436 23.84 3.70 1.93
N THR A 437 25.03 4.31 1.90
CA THR A 437 25.50 5.03 0.72
C THR A 437 25.92 4.04 -0.36
N ASP A 438 25.98 4.49 -1.62
CA ASP A 438 26.45 3.66 -2.73
C ASP A 438 27.91 3.21 -2.53
N GLU A 439 28.75 4.04 -1.90
CA GLU A 439 30.13 3.72 -1.57
C GLU A 439 30.23 2.63 -0.49
N ASP A 440 29.47 2.77 0.60
CA ASP A 440 29.48 1.83 1.72
C ASP A 440 28.92 0.48 1.27
N LEU A 441 27.82 0.48 0.51
CA LEU A 441 27.18 -0.74 0.03
C LEU A 441 28.11 -1.60 -0.84
N LYS A 442 29.01 -0.97 -1.63
CA LYS A 442 29.99 -1.69 -2.47
C LYS A 442 31.06 -2.41 -1.65
N ARG A 443 31.35 -1.95 -0.44
CA ARG A 443 32.42 -2.47 0.44
C ARG A 443 31.87 -3.27 1.62
N TYR A 444 30.57 -3.24 1.84
CA TYR A 444 29.92 -3.88 2.97
C TYR A 444 30.00 -5.40 2.85
N ALA A 445 30.27 -6.09 3.97
CA ALA A 445 30.42 -7.54 4.00
C ALA A 445 29.20 -8.24 4.64
N GLY A 446 28.45 -7.55 5.49
CA GLY A 446 27.37 -8.12 6.31
C GLY A 446 26.04 -8.34 5.59
N HIS A 447 26.05 -8.66 4.29
CA HIS A 447 24.82 -8.80 3.48
C HIS A 447 23.90 -9.94 3.93
N ASP A 448 24.48 -11.03 4.43
CA ASP A 448 23.80 -12.29 4.76
C ASP A 448 23.43 -12.43 6.25
N LEU A 449 23.62 -11.38 7.05
CA LEU A 449 23.33 -11.39 8.49
C LEU A 449 21.83 -11.52 8.81
N ALA A 450 20.96 -11.08 7.89
CA ALA A 450 19.50 -11.16 8.00
C ALA A 450 18.85 -11.09 6.61
N PRO A 451 17.60 -11.55 6.43
CA PRO A 451 16.79 -11.15 5.27
C PRO A 451 16.76 -9.62 5.20
N THR A 452 17.25 -9.04 4.12
CA THR A 452 17.59 -7.61 4.05
C THR A 452 16.86 -6.90 2.91
N HIS A 453 16.26 -5.75 3.23
CA HIS A 453 15.79 -4.75 2.27
C HIS A 453 16.79 -3.59 2.24
N TYR A 454 17.34 -3.30 1.06
CA TYR A 454 18.32 -2.22 0.90
C TYR A 454 17.63 -0.88 0.71
N VAL A 455 18.13 0.14 1.41
CA VAL A 455 17.57 1.49 1.43
C VAL A 455 18.68 2.50 1.14
N PRO A 456 18.46 3.48 0.26
CA PRO A 456 19.38 4.61 0.13
C PRO A 456 19.49 5.36 1.46
N SER A 457 20.71 5.63 1.92
CA SER A 457 20.92 6.41 3.14
C SER A 457 20.42 7.84 2.97
N MET A 458 19.64 8.30 3.95
CA MET A 458 19.23 9.69 4.13
C MET A 458 20.01 10.37 5.26
N SER A 459 21.07 9.74 5.80
CA SER A 459 21.88 10.31 6.89
C SER A 459 22.40 11.71 6.58
N ARG A 460 22.60 12.06 5.31
CA ARG A 460 23.00 13.38 4.86
C ARG A 460 21.90 13.99 4.03
N HIS A 461 21.31 15.10 4.51
CA HIS A 461 20.18 15.73 3.85
C HIS A 461 20.61 16.38 2.53
N PRO A 462 19.96 16.08 1.39
CA PRO A 462 20.46 16.43 0.06
C PRO A 462 20.46 17.94 -0.24
N LEU A 463 19.67 18.74 0.47
CA LEU A 463 19.57 20.20 0.25
C LEU A 463 20.34 21.04 1.28
N THR A 464 20.44 20.56 2.52
CA THR A 464 20.98 21.34 3.64
C THR A 464 22.34 20.83 4.10
N ASP A 465 22.75 19.65 3.61
CA ASP A 465 23.96 18.95 4.04
C ASP A 465 23.96 18.55 5.53
N ASP A 466 22.81 18.68 6.22
CA ASP A 466 22.68 18.28 7.63
C ASP A 466 22.92 16.78 7.76
N TRP A 467 23.77 16.41 8.73
CA TRP A 467 24.07 15.03 9.01
C TRP A 467 23.27 14.55 10.22
N TYR A 468 22.32 13.66 9.98
CA TYR A 468 21.39 13.13 10.97
C TYR A 468 20.98 11.68 10.64
N PRO A 469 21.75 10.68 11.10
CA PRO A 469 21.52 9.28 10.74
C PRO A 469 20.20 8.68 11.22
N ALA A 470 19.64 9.17 12.33
CA ALA A 470 18.40 8.61 12.87
C ALA A 470 17.19 8.78 11.94
N ILE A 471 17.24 9.72 10.97
CA ILE A 471 16.23 9.85 9.90
C ILE A 471 16.12 8.60 9.03
N ASN A 472 17.15 7.75 9.00
CA ASN A 472 17.12 6.51 8.23
C ASN A 472 16.01 5.58 8.69
N LYS A 473 15.60 5.60 9.97
CA LYS A 473 14.53 4.72 10.47
C LYS A 473 13.18 5.01 9.77
N PRO A 474 12.63 6.23 9.80
CA PRO A 474 11.39 6.55 9.08
C PRO A 474 11.56 6.45 7.57
N ALA A 475 12.70 6.89 7.02
CA ALA A 475 12.98 6.78 5.60
C ALA A 475 12.99 5.32 5.11
N ALA A 476 13.62 4.43 5.86
CA ALA A 476 13.71 3.01 5.56
C ALA A 476 12.36 2.32 5.65
N VAL A 477 11.56 2.64 6.66
CA VAL A 477 10.19 2.12 6.80
C VAL A 477 9.33 2.55 5.61
N LEU A 478 9.36 3.84 5.24
CA LEU A 478 8.65 4.35 4.07
C LEU A 478 9.13 3.69 2.76
N HIS A 479 10.44 3.59 2.58
CA HIS A 479 11.03 2.95 1.40
C HIS A 479 10.63 1.47 1.31
N TRP A 480 10.67 0.74 2.42
CA TRP A 480 10.26 -0.66 2.47
C TRP A 480 8.79 -0.85 2.10
N LEU A 481 7.89 -0.04 2.66
CA LEU A 481 6.45 -0.10 2.35
C LEU A 481 6.15 0.11 0.86
N ASN A 482 6.94 0.94 0.18
CA ASN A 482 6.75 1.27 -1.23
C ASN A 482 7.38 0.25 -2.19
N HIS A 483 8.29 -0.60 -1.73
CA HIS A 483 9.10 -1.46 -2.60
C HIS A 483 9.05 -2.96 -2.26
N ALA A 484 8.60 -3.34 -1.08
CA ALA A 484 8.49 -4.73 -0.65
C ALA A 484 7.08 -5.30 -0.83
N ASP A 485 6.99 -6.59 -1.18
CA ASP A 485 5.74 -7.34 -1.08
C ASP A 485 5.54 -7.81 0.37
N ILE A 486 4.56 -7.23 1.04
CA ILE A 486 4.34 -7.40 2.49
C ILE A 486 3.10 -8.27 2.69
N ASP A 487 3.30 -9.53 3.10
CA ASP A 487 2.24 -10.48 3.50
C ASP A 487 2.07 -10.50 5.03
N ALA A 488 1.73 -9.35 5.61
CA ALA A 488 1.47 -9.21 7.04
C ALA A 488 0.40 -8.14 7.32
N GLU A 489 -0.43 -8.40 8.32
CA GLU A 489 -1.46 -7.50 8.82
C GLU A 489 -0.91 -6.57 9.90
N PHE A 490 -0.01 -7.08 10.74
CA PHE A 490 0.66 -6.32 11.79
C PHE A 490 2.16 -6.29 11.58
N ILE A 491 2.72 -5.09 11.72
CA ILE A 491 4.15 -4.85 11.66
C ILE A 491 4.66 -4.57 13.07
N VAL A 492 5.68 -5.32 13.47
CA VAL A 492 6.44 -5.04 14.69
C VAL A 492 7.71 -4.32 14.29
N ILE A 493 7.86 -3.06 14.71
CA ILE A 493 9.06 -2.25 14.44
C ILE A 493 9.91 -2.25 15.71
N LEU A 494 11.16 -2.69 15.58
CA LEU A 494 12.15 -2.77 16.64
C LEU A 494 13.39 -1.94 16.30
N ASP A 495 14.16 -1.58 17.33
CA ASP A 495 15.51 -1.06 17.16
C ASP A 495 16.53 -2.22 17.10
N ALA A 496 17.67 -1.98 16.45
CA ALA A 496 18.71 -3.00 16.30
C ALA A 496 19.36 -3.39 17.64
N ASP A 497 19.33 -2.50 18.63
CA ASP A 497 19.87 -2.71 19.98
C ASP A 497 18.86 -3.35 20.94
N MET A 498 18.03 -4.25 20.41
CA MET A 498 17.03 -5.00 21.17
C MET A 498 17.31 -6.51 21.18
N ILE A 499 17.06 -7.17 22.33
CA ILE A 499 17.08 -8.64 22.47
C ILE A 499 15.69 -9.12 22.86
N LEU A 500 15.13 -10.07 22.12
CA LEU A 500 13.84 -10.69 22.44
C LEU A 500 14.01 -11.81 23.48
N ARG A 501 13.18 -11.76 24.52
CA ARG A 501 13.03 -12.79 25.57
C ARG A 501 11.80 -13.66 25.35
N GLY A 502 10.87 -13.22 24.52
CA GLY A 502 9.63 -13.91 24.20
C GLY A 502 8.88 -13.20 23.06
N PRO A 503 7.79 -13.79 22.58
CA PRO A 503 7.08 -13.24 21.43
C PRO A 503 6.35 -11.94 21.81
N ILE A 504 6.26 -11.04 20.83
CA ILE A 504 5.55 -9.76 20.88
C ILE A 504 4.42 -9.86 19.87
N THR A 505 3.24 -10.27 20.31
CA THR A 505 2.13 -10.57 19.40
C THR A 505 1.03 -9.51 19.49
N PRO A 506 0.39 -9.14 18.36
CA PRO A 506 -0.66 -8.14 18.37
C PRO A 506 -1.89 -8.56 19.20
N TRP A 507 -2.20 -9.85 19.29
CA TRP A 507 -3.33 -10.35 20.08
C TRP A 507 -3.07 -10.34 21.59
N GLU A 508 -1.85 -10.66 22.06
CA GLU A 508 -1.50 -10.57 23.48
C GLU A 508 -1.51 -9.12 23.96
N PHE A 509 -0.97 -8.20 23.15
CA PHE A 509 -0.83 -6.79 23.50
C PHE A 509 -2.01 -5.92 23.04
N LYS A 510 -3.03 -6.53 22.43
CA LYS A 510 -4.28 -5.88 21.98
C LYS A 510 -4.06 -4.77 20.96
N ALA A 511 -3.04 -4.88 20.12
CA ALA A 511 -2.86 -3.98 18.98
C ALA A 511 -4.02 -4.14 18.00
N ALA A 512 -4.52 -3.02 17.50
CA ALA A 512 -5.61 -3.00 16.54
C ALA A 512 -5.43 -1.85 15.54
N ARG A 513 -6.19 -1.89 14.45
CA ARG A 513 -6.24 -0.79 13.49
C ARG A 513 -6.70 0.51 14.18
N GLY A 514 -6.02 1.62 13.91
CA GLY A 514 -6.19 2.91 14.58
C GLY A 514 -5.65 2.96 16.02
N ARG A 515 -5.21 1.82 16.56
CA ARG A 515 -4.81 1.65 17.97
C ARG A 515 -3.50 0.84 18.09
N PRO A 516 -2.38 1.41 17.63
CA PRO A 516 -1.06 0.79 17.75
C PRO A 516 -0.70 0.55 19.22
N VAL A 517 0.17 -0.42 19.49
CA VAL A 517 0.79 -0.60 20.82
C VAL A 517 2.20 -0.05 20.75
N SER A 518 2.61 0.67 21.78
CA SER A 518 4.03 1.02 21.92
C SER A 518 4.50 1.11 23.37
N THR A 519 5.80 1.01 23.57
CA THR A 519 6.43 1.25 24.87
C THR A 519 6.60 2.75 25.11
N PRO A 520 6.48 3.21 26.36
CA PRO A 520 6.60 4.63 26.69
C PRO A 520 8.03 5.13 26.50
N TYR A 521 8.16 6.38 26.04
CA TYR A 521 9.38 7.18 26.07
C TYR A 521 9.12 8.46 26.87
N ASP A 522 9.01 8.32 28.19
CA ASP A 522 8.57 9.41 29.08
C ASP A 522 9.47 10.65 29.08
N TYR A 523 10.70 10.53 28.58
CA TYR A 523 11.63 11.65 28.39
C TYR A 523 11.25 12.57 27.22
N LEU A 524 10.27 12.20 26.38
CA LEU A 524 9.73 13.04 25.31
C LEU A 524 8.78 14.12 25.86
N ILE A 525 9.31 15.07 26.64
CA ILE A 525 8.52 16.11 27.30
C ILE A 525 7.86 17.12 26.32
N GLY A 526 8.31 17.14 25.07
CA GLY A 526 7.81 18.02 24.00
C GLY A 526 6.35 17.77 23.61
N CYS A 527 5.79 16.59 23.91
CA CYS A 527 4.36 16.35 23.76
C CYS A 527 3.50 17.24 24.67
N ASP A 528 4.03 17.69 25.80
CA ASP A 528 3.26 18.42 26.83
C ASP A 528 3.52 19.94 26.80
N ASN A 529 4.26 20.45 25.81
CA ASN A 529 4.68 21.86 25.78
C ASN A 529 4.46 22.52 24.41
N GLU A 530 5.14 23.65 24.17
CA GLU A 530 5.00 24.41 22.93
C GLU A 530 5.43 23.64 21.68
N LEU A 531 6.35 22.68 21.80
CA LEU A 531 6.85 21.91 20.66
C LEU A 531 5.71 21.16 19.95
N ALA A 532 4.80 20.51 20.68
CA ALA A 532 3.63 19.86 20.10
C ALA A 532 2.71 20.86 19.38
N LYS A 533 2.52 22.06 19.93
CA LYS A 533 1.66 23.09 19.31
C LYS A 533 2.25 23.64 18.01
N LEU A 534 3.58 23.66 17.90
CA LEU A 534 4.29 24.09 16.70
C LEU A 534 4.24 23.04 15.60
N HIS A 535 4.40 21.77 15.96
CA HIS A 535 4.66 20.69 14.99
C HIS A 535 3.47 19.75 14.76
N THR A 536 2.36 19.90 15.48
CA THR A 536 1.11 19.18 15.16
C THR A 536 -0.16 20.02 15.35
N ARG A 537 -1.17 19.74 14.52
CA ARG A 537 -2.55 20.28 14.64
C ARG A 537 -3.33 19.63 15.79
N HIS A 538 -2.83 18.51 16.33
CA HIS A 538 -3.50 17.71 17.35
C HIS A 538 -2.57 17.46 18.56
N PRO A 539 -2.13 18.52 19.27
CA PRO A 539 -1.23 18.36 20.42
C PRO A 539 -1.83 17.47 21.53
N ASP A 540 -3.17 17.42 21.66
CA ASP A 540 -3.90 16.55 22.58
C ASP A 540 -3.86 15.05 22.20
N ALA A 541 -3.32 14.73 21.04
CA ALA A 541 -3.12 13.37 20.54
C ALA A 541 -1.63 12.95 20.49
N CYS A 542 -0.71 13.75 21.07
CA CYS A 542 0.71 13.40 21.14
C CYS A 542 0.97 12.38 22.26
N ASP A 543 1.17 11.12 21.88
CA ASP A 543 1.61 10.08 22.80
C ASP A 543 3.14 10.05 22.88
N LYS A 544 3.71 9.87 24.09
CA LYS A 544 5.17 9.74 24.31
C LYS A 544 5.63 8.30 24.07
N VAL A 545 5.88 7.95 22.82
CA VAL A 545 6.11 6.54 22.39
C VAL A 545 7.24 6.42 21.37
N GLY A 546 7.69 5.20 21.08
CA GLY A 546 8.63 4.97 19.96
C GLY A 546 9.61 3.79 20.08
N GLY A 547 9.55 3.00 21.17
CA GLY A 547 10.44 1.85 21.37
C GLY A 547 10.01 0.62 20.59
N VAL A 548 9.32 -0.31 21.25
CA VAL A 548 8.64 -1.39 20.53
C VAL A 548 7.36 -0.83 19.95
N ILE A 549 7.11 -1.01 18.66
CA ILE A 549 5.88 -0.55 18.01
C ILE A 549 5.19 -1.74 17.36
N ILE A 550 3.91 -1.96 17.68
CA ILE A 550 3.05 -2.94 17.01
C ILE A 550 1.94 -2.15 16.32
N MET A 551 1.96 -2.13 14.99
CA MET A 551 1.04 -1.30 14.21
C MET A 551 0.41 -2.11 13.08
N HIS A 552 -0.88 -1.88 12.84
CA HIS A 552 -1.55 -2.48 11.70
C HIS A 552 -0.98 -1.86 10.40
N ILE A 553 -0.78 -2.67 9.35
CA ILE A 553 -0.12 -2.27 8.11
C ILE A 553 -0.79 -1.06 7.43
N ASP A 554 -2.12 -0.98 7.47
CA ASP A 554 -2.86 0.15 6.90
C ASP A 554 -2.67 1.47 7.65
N ASP A 555 -2.42 1.43 8.97
CA ASP A 555 -2.07 2.64 9.72
C ASP A 555 -0.64 3.03 9.38
N LEU A 556 0.26 2.05 9.33
CA LEU A 556 1.66 2.26 8.98
C LEU A 556 1.83 2.87 7.57
N ARG A 557 1.02 2.46 6.59
CA ARG A 557 1.01 3.03 5.23
C ARG A 557 0.64 4.52 5.20
N LYS A 558 -0.28 4.96 6.05
CA LYS A 558 -0.65 6.38 6.16
C LYS A 558 0.37 7.16 6.98
N PHE A 559 0.90 6.50 8.01
CA PHE A 559 1.77 7.08 9.01
C PHE A 559 3.20 7.30 8.49
N ALA A 560 3.76 6.38 7.70
CA ALA A 560 5.19 6.37 7.37
C ALA A 560 5.68 7.65 6.68
N LEU A 561 4.88 8.25 5.78
CA LEU A 561 5.25 9.52 5.15
C LEU A 561 5.22 10.68 6.15
N LEU A 562 4.22 10.71 7.05
CA LEU A 562 4.12 11.72 8.09
C LEU A 562 5.27 11.59 9.10
N TRP A 563 5.67 10.37 9.45
CA TRP A 563 6.82 10.14 10.33
C TRP A 563 8.09 10.76 9.75
N LEU A 564 8.40 10.51 8.47
CA LEU A 564 9.55 11.10 7.81
C LEU A 564 9.44 12.63 7.74
N HIS A 565 8.29 13.14 7.29
CA HIS A 565 8.09 14.57 7.12
C HIS A 565 8.15 15.34 8.45
N LYS A 566 7.47 14.86 9.49
CA LYS A 566 7.52 15.47 10.83
C LYS A 566 8.89 15.38 11.46
N THR A 567 9.66 14.32 11.15
CA THR A 567 11.06 14.25 11.56
C THR A 567 11.88 15.38 10.94
N GLU A 568 11.70 15.66 9.65
CA GLU A 568 12.38 16.77 8.97
C GLU A 568 11.95 18.14 9.52
N GLU A 569 10.65 18.34 9.80
CA GLU A 569 10.14 19.58 10.40
C GLU A 569 10.76 19.85 11.78
N VAL A 570 10.73 18.87 12.68
CA VAL A 570 11.33 18.99 14.02
C VAL A 570 12.84 19.16 13.91
N ARG A 571 13.50 18.42 12.99
CA ARG A 571 14.94 18.56 12.75
C ARG A 571 15.30 19.95 12.21
N ALA A 572 14.45 20.58 11.40
CA ALA A 572 14.72 21.94 10.93
C ALA A 572 14.61 22.99 12.06
N ASP A 573 13.84 22.70 13.11
CA ASP A 573 13.56 23.62 14.22
C ASP A 573 14.65 23.63 15.31
N LYS A 574 15.85 24.07 14.91
CA LYS A 574 17.03 24.15 15.80
C LYS A 574 16.84 25.10 16.99
N ALA A 575 15.87 26.02 16.92
CA ALA A 575 15.59 26.97 18.00
C ALA A 575 15.02 26.27 19.24
N HIS A 576 14.38 25.12 19.07
CA HIS A 576 13.68 24.41 20.15
C HIS A 576 14.38 23.12 20.59
N TYR A 577 15.66 22.94 20.27
CA TYR A 577 16.42 21.74 20.64
C TYR A 577 16.76 21.63 22.12
N SER A 578 16.56 22.69 22.91
CA SER A 578 16.98 22.73 24.31
C SER A 578 16.38 21.60 25.13
N THR A 579 17.16 21.08 26.09
CA THR A 579 16.77 19.94 26.94
C THR A 579 15.47 20.19 27.70
N ASN A 580 15.18 21.44 28.08
CA ASN A 580 13.94 21.80 28.78
C ASN A 580 12.69 21.79 27.87
N ILE A 581 12.87 21.73 26.54
CA ILE A 581 11.77 21.64 25.57
C ILE A 581 11.64 20.21 25.04
N THR A 582 12.74 19.57 24.69
CA THR A 582 12.73 18.26 24.02
C THR A 582 13.04 17.09 24.96
N GLY A 583 13.64 17.32 26.13
CA GLY A 583 14.21 16.24 26.93
C GLY A 583 15.46 15.60 26.31
N ASP A 584 15.97 16.14 25.18
CA ASP A 584 17.27 15.73 24.63
C ASP A 584 18.37 16.23 25.56
N ILE A 585 19.03 15.30 26.27
CA ILE A 585 20.11 15.61 27.20
C ILE A 585 21.33 16.27 26.52
N TYR A 586 21.46 16.12 25.20
CA TYR A 586 22.54 16.72 24.42
C TYR A 586 22.13 18.04 23.76
N ALA A 587 20.85 18.43 23.84
CA ALA A 587 20.29 19.61 23.20
C ALA A 587 20.68 19.77 21.71
N SER A 588 20.76 18.64 21.00
CA SER A 588 21.35 18.53 19.66
C SER A 588 20.32 18.18 18.58
N GLY A 589 19.07 17.92 19.00
CA GLY A 589 18.00 17.44 18.15
C GLY A 589 18.17 15.97 17.76
N TRP A 590 18.90 15.18 18.55
CA TRP A 590 19.21 13.78 18.23
C TRP A 590 17.95 12.89 18.23
N ILE A 591 16.96 13.25 19.04
CA ILE A 591 15.68 12.53 19.19
C ILE A 591 14.56 13.10 18.30
N SER A 592 14.91 13.89 17.27
CA SER A 592 13.91 14.52 16.36
C SER A 592 13.01 13.49 15.68
N GLU A 593 13.51 12.28 15.44
CA GLU A 593 12.76 11.20 14.80
C GLU A 593 11.70 10.59 15.71
N MET A 594 11.94 10.59 17.02
CA MET A 594 10.98 10.13 18.03
C MET A 594 9.83 11.14 18.16
N TYR A 595 10.14 12.43 18.06
CA TYR A 595 9.12 13.49 17.95
C TYR A 595 8.40 13.44 16.60
N GLY A 596 9.11 13.18 15.51
CA GLY A 596 8.52 12.95 14.21
C GLY A 596 7.51 11.79 14.23
N TYR A 597 7.82 10.72 14.98
CA TYR A 597 6.87 9.64 15.21
C TYR A 597 5.63 10.14 15.96
N SER A 598 5.83 10.75 17.13
CA SER A 598 4.75 11.14 18.03
C SER A 598 3.82 12.17 17.38
N PHE A 599 4.37 13.17 16.71
CA PHE A 599 3.60 14.19 15.97
C PHE A 599 2.97 13.62 14.71
N GLY A 600 3.67 12.77 13.95
CA GLY A 600 3.10 12.11 12.77
C GLY A 600 1.91 11.21 13.12
N ALA A 601 1.97 10.55 14.27
CA ALA A 601 0.87 9.73 14.78
C ALA A 601 -0.29 10.58 15.28
N ALA A 602 0.01 11.72 15.93
CA ALA A 602 -0.98 12.70 16.37
C ALA A 602 -1.77 13.30 15.19
N GLU A 603 -1.11 13.57 14.05
CA GLU A 603 -1.78 14.04 12.82
C GLU A 603 -2.86 13.06 12.32
N LEU A 604 -2.65 11.76 12.55
CA LEU A 604 -3.61 10.70 12.23
C LEU A 604 -4.54 10.36 13.40
N LYS A 605 -4.38 11.03 14.55
CA LYS A 605 -5.07 10.74 15.81
C LYS A 605 -4.98 9.27 16.22
N LEU A 606 -3.86 8.62 15.92
CA LEU A 606 -3.59 7.26 16.40
C LEU A 606 -3.50 7.29 17.93
N ARG A 607 -4.28 6.44 18.60
CA ARG A 607 -4.29 6.36 20.07
C ARG A 607 -3.50 5.13 20.50
N HIS A 608 -2.31 5.34 21.04
CA HIS A 608 -1.46 4.21 21.42
C HIS A 608 -2.00 3.50 22.67
N LEU A 609 -1.95 2.18 22.64
CA LEU A 609 -1.90 1.38 23.85
C LEU A 609 -0.46 1.42 24.37
N ILE A 610 -0.21 2.30 25.33
CA ILE A 610 1.10 2.43 25.96
C ILE A 610 1.27 1.29 26.97
N ASN A 611 2.31 0.49 26.81
CA ASN A 611 2.57 -0.66 27.68
C ASN A 611 4.04 -0.74 28.09
N SER A 612 4.33 -0.34 29.33
CA SER A 612 5.65 -0.39 29.95
C SER A 612 6.15 -1.80 30.24
N LYS A 613 5.30 -2.83 30.12
CA LYS A 613 5.61 -4.23 30.46
C LYS A 613 6.22 -5.02 29.31
N ILE A 614 6.32 -4.44 28.11
CA ILE A 614 6.95 -5.10 26.95
C ILE A 614 8.48 -5.03 27.04
N LEU A 615 9.02 -3.86 27.36
CA LEU A 615 10.44 -3.53 27.24
C LEU A 615 11.03 -3.13 28.59
N ILE A 616 12.27 -3.56 28.84
CA ILE A 616 13.07 -3.09 29.97
C ILE A 616 14.50 -2.80 29.53
N TYR A 617 15.13 -1.80 30.14
CA TYR A 617 16.56 -1.55 29.99
C TYR A 617 17.35 -2.45 30.97
N PRO A 618 18.35 -3.21 30.51
CA PRO A 618 19.31 -3.83 31.42
C PRO A 618 19.88 -2.80 32.41
N GLY A 619 20.09 -3.20 33.66
CA GLY A 619 20.45 -2.29 34.76
C GLY A 619 19.28 -1.56 35.42
N TYR A 620 18.04 -1.74 34.96
CA TYR A 620 16.84 -1.18 35.62
C TYR A 620 16.18 -2.26 36.49
N VAL A 621 15.65 -1.85 37.64
CA VAL A 621 14.94 -2.75 38.54
C VAL A 621 13.60 -3.16 37.89
N PRO A 622 13.33 -4.45 37.67
CA PRO A 622 12.10 -4.90 37.04
C PRO A 622 10.89 -4.75 37.98
N GLU A 623 9.72 -4.46 37.41
CA GLU A 623 8.46 -4.52 38.17
C GLU A 623 8.16 -5.96 38.63
N PRO A 624 7.76 -6.18 39.90
CA PRO A 624 7.43 -7.51 40.40
C PRO A 624 6.37 -8.23 39.57
N GLY A 625 6.68 -9.47 39.17
CA GLY A 625 5.76 -10.33 38.40
C GLY A 625 5.64 -10.00 36.91
N VAL A 626 6.32 -8.97 36.41
CA VAL A 626 6.33 -8.62 34.98
C VAL A 626 7.31 -9.49 34.20
N LYS A 627 6.82 -10.10 33.11
CA LYS A 627 7.64 -10.86 32.17
C LYS A 627 7.92 -10.03 30.93
N TYR A 628 8.95 -9.17 31.01
CA TYR A 628 9.38 -8.37 29.87
C TYR A 628 9.73 -9.23 28.66
N ARG A 629 9.33 -8.77 27.47
CA ARG A 629 9.55 -9.45 26.18
C ARG A 629 10.80 -8.98 25.46
N VAL A 630 11.29 -7.77 25.78
CA VAL A 630 12.42 -7.15 25.09
C VAL A 630 13.38 -6.50 26.08
N PHE A 631 14.67 -6.72 25.89
CA PHE A 631 15.72 -5.86 26.43
C PHE A 631 16.07 -4.78 25.43
N HIS A 632 16.18 -3.53 25.88
CA HIS A 632 16.75 -2.43 25.09
C HIS A 632 18.10 -2.04 25.70
N TYR A 633 19.22 -2.45 25.11
CA TYR A 633 20.56 -2.20 25.67
C TYR A 633 21.19 -0.90 25.15
N GLY A 634 20.37 0.14 25.01
CA GLY A 634 20.77 1.43 24.47
C GLY A 634 21.69 2.26 25.39
N LEU A 635 21.78 1.89 26.68
CA LEU A 635 22.51 2.60 27.74
C LEU A 635 23.56 1.69 28.39
N GLU A 636 24.54 2.29 29.08
CA GLU A 636 25.47 1.54 29.93
C GLU A 636 24.72 0.83 31.07
N PHE A 637 25.06 -0.43 31.32
CA PHE A 637 24.59 -1.18 32.48
C PHE A 637 25.71 -1.97 33.16
N LYS A 638 25.55 -2.25 34.47
CA LYS A 638 26.61 -2.80 35.33
C LYS A 638 26.08 -3.91 36.23
N VAL A 639 26.93 -4.90 36.45
CA VAL A 639 26.74 -5.98 37.44
C VAL A 639 28.06 -6.18 38.18
N GLY A 640 28.14 -5.70 39.42
CA GLY A 640 29.40 -5.64 40.17
C GLY A 640 30.48 -4.85 39.42
N ASN A 641 31.61 -5.51 39.13
CA ASN A 641 32.74 -4.93 38.38
C ASN A 641 32.63 -5.07 36.86
N TRP A 642 31.60 -5.78 36.37
CA TRP A 642 31.35 -5.92 34.94
C TRP A 642 30.43 -4.81 34.45
N SER A 643 30.73 -4.25 33.30
CA SER A 643 29.86 -3.28 32.63
C SER A 643 29.81 -3.56 31.13
N PHE A 644 28.69 -3.16 30.52
CA PHE A 644 28.52 -3.16 29.08
C PHE A 644 27.91 -1.83 28.64
N ASP A 645 28.54 -1.21 27.65
CA ASP A 645 28.01 -0.06 26.92
C ASP A 645 28.28 -0.30 25.45
N LYS A 646 27.21 -0.33 24.63
CA LYS A 646 27.30 -0.53 23.20
C LYS A 646 28.17 0.53 22.51
N ALA A 647 28.22 1.76 23.04
CA ALA A 647 28.99 2.85 22.44
C ALA A 647 30.49 2.53 22.36
N ASN A 648 31.01 1.69 23.26
CA ASN A 648 32.40 1.24 23.27
C ASN A 648 32.75 0.28 22.11
N TRP A 649 31.74 -0.21 21.37
CA TRP A 649 31.88 -1.22 20.31
C TRP A 649 31.46 -0.70 18.93
N ARG A 650 31.44 0.62 18.73
CA ARG A 650 31.05 1.26 17.46
C ARG A 650 31.95 0.86 16.29
N ASP A 651 33.26 0.90 16.50
CA ASP A 651 34.24 0.67 15.42
C ASP A 651 34.88 -0.73 15.47
N THR A 652 34.37 -1.61 16.34
CA THR A 652 34.96 -2.95 16.53
C THR A 652 34.22 -3.98 15.69
N ASP A 653 34.92 -4.59 14.74
CA ASP A 653 34.40 -5.69 13.94
C ASP A 653 34.48 -7.02 14.71
N VAL A 654 33.47 -7.28 15.54
CA VAL A 654 33.33 -8.54 16.28
C VAL A 654 32.64 -9.65 15.47
N VAL A 655 31.99 -9.31 14.35
CA VAL A 655 31.27 -10.28 13.52
C VAL A 655 32.23 -11.00 12.58
N ASN A 656 33.12 -10.28 11.89
CA ASN A 656 34.03 -10.89 10.94
C ASN A 656 35.32 -11.43 11.57
N LYS A 657 35.69 -10.93 12.75
CA LYS A 657 36.83 -11.45 13.50
C LYS A 657 36.43 -12.72 14.23
N CYS A 658 36.87 -13.87 13.72
CA CYS A 658 36.58 -15.17 14.32
C CYS A 658 36.85 -15.20 15.83
N TRP A 659 35.88 -15.72 16.58
CA TRP A 659 35.89 -15.88 18.04
C TRP A 659 36.00 -14.58 18.84
N ALA A 660 35.82 -13.42 18.21
CA ALA A 660 35.65 -12.17 18.92
C ALA A 660 34.36 -12.18 19.75
N LYS A 661 34.43 -11.60 20.95
CA LYS A 661 33.32 -11.62 21.91
C LYS A 661 33.37 -10.41 22.82
N PHE A 662 32.24 -10.11 23.44
CA PHE A 662 32.14 -9.12 24.49
C PHE A 662 32.67 -9.68 25.82
N PRO A 663 33.02 -8.82 26.80
CA PRO A 663 33.36 -9.26 28.14
C PRO A 663 32.27 -10.15 28.72
N TYR A 664 32.61 -11.34 29.22
CA TYR A 664 31.62 -12.25 29.79
C TYR A 664 30.99 -11.63 31.05
N PRO A 665 29.67 -11.68 31.17
CA PRO A 665 29.01 -11.30 32.41
C PRO A 665 29.41 -12.25 33.55
N PRO A 666 29.31 -11.80 34.81
CA PRO A 666 29.61 -12.64 35.97
C PRO A 666 28.65 -13.85 36.05
N ASP A 667 29.07 -14.90 36.74
CA ASP A 667 28.23 -16.08 36.97
C ASP A 667 27.05 -15.69 37.89
N PRO A 668 25.78 -15.96 37.51
CA PRO A 668 24.61 -15.74 38.36
C PRO A 668 24.72 -16.29 39.78
N LEU A 669 25.51 -17.36 40.00
CA LEU A 669 25.75 -17.94 41.31
C LEU A 669 26.61 -17.05 42.23
N THR A 670 27.34 -16.09 41.68
CA THR A 670 28.22 -15.16 42.40
C THR A 670 27.53 -13.86 42.83
N LEU A 671 26.25 -13.68 42.47
CA LEU A 671 25.47 -12.48 42.80
C LEU A 671 25.08 -12.41 44.28
N ASP A 672 25.00 -11.18 44.78
CA ASP A 672 24.41 -10.91 46.09
C ASP A 672 22.90 -11.19 46.07
N ARG A 673 22.45 -11.99 47.03
CA ARG A 673 21.05 -12.43 47.19
C ARG A 673 20.34 -11.70 48.33
N SER A 674 20.98 -10.70 48.94
CA SER A 674 20.43 -9.94 50.06
C SER A 674 19.24 -9.05 49.67
N ASN A 675 19.19 -8.61 48.41
CA ASN A 675 18.16 -7.72 47.87
C ASN A 675 17.60 -8.31 46.57
N GLU A 676 16.32 -8.70 46.61
CA GLU A 676 15.64 -9.35 45.49
C GLU A 676 15.54 -8.44 44.25
N ASP A 677 15.32 -7.14 44.43
CA ASP A 677 15.22 -6.18 43.31
C ASP A 677 16.55 -6.04 42.57
N ILE A 678 17.65 -5.96 43.33
CA ILE A 678 19.02 -5.92 42.79
C ILE A 678 19.35 -7.25 42.11
N LEU A 679 19.00 -8.38 42.74
CA LEU A 679 19.22 -9.70 42.18
C LEU A 679 18.51 -9.86 40.83
N GLN A 680 17.22 -9.51 40.74
CA GLN A 680 16.45 -9.62 39.50
C GLN A 680 16.98 -8.70 38.41
N ARG A 681 17.33 -7.45 38.74
CA ARG A 681 18.01 -6.53 37.81
C ARG A 681 19.30 -7.12 37.25
N ASP A 682 20.14 -7.67 38.12
CA ASP A 682 21.45 -8.20 37.74
C ASP A 682 21.31 -9.48 36.91
N LEU A 683 20.35 -10.36 37.24
CA LEU A 683 20.03 -11.55 36.44
C LEU A 683 19.58 -11.20 35.01
N LEU A 684 18.69 -10.22 34.86
CA LEU A 684 18.25 -9.72 33.55
C LEU A 684 19.40 -9.09 32.75
N SER A 685 20.29 -8.39 33.44
CA SER A 685 21.48 -7.77 32.84
C SER A 685 22.48 -8.81 32.33
N ILE A 686 22.74 -9.85 33.13
CA ILE A 686 23.56 -11.00 32.74
C ILE A 686 22.93 -11.73 31.56
N GLU A 687 21.61 -11.96 31.58
CA GLU A 687 20.87 -12.60 30.49
C GLU A 687 21.13 -11.88 29.17
N CYS A 688 20.95 -10.55 29.13
CA CYS A 688 21.22 -9.75 27.94
C CYS A 688 22.66 -9.89 27.43
N GLY A 689 23.66 -9.74 28.31
CA GLY A 689 25.08 -9.84 27.93
C GLY A 689 25.47 -11.25 27.45
N LYS A 690 24.89 -12.28 28.07
CA LYS A 690 25.10 -13.67 27.68
C LYS A 690 24.49 -13.97 26.31
N THR A 691 23.25 -13.55 26.05
CA THR A 691 22.59 -13.76 24.75
C THR A 691 23.37 -13.12 23.60
N LEU A 692 23.97 -11.94 23.80
CA LEU A 692 24.83 -11.30 22.79
C LEU A 692 26.07 -12.14 22.47
N ASN A 693 26.74 -12.69 23.49
CA ASN A 693 27.91 -13.54 23.30
C ASN A 693 27.55 -14.90 22.68
N ASP A 694 26.44 -15.51 23.10
CA ASP A 694 25.93 -16.77 22.55
C ASP A 694 25.60 -16.62 21.05
N ALA A 695 25.00 -15.48 20.66
CA ALA A 695 24.71 -15.13 19.27
C ALA A 695 26.00 -15.06 18.42
N LEU A 696 27.03 -14.38 18.91
CA LEU A 696 28.33 -14.28 18.23
C LEU A 696 29.03 -15.64 18.11
N GLU A 697 29.03 -16.43 19.17
CA GLU A 697 29.64 -17.77 19.16
C GLU A 697 28.99 -18.68 18.10
N LEU A 698 27.65 -18.70 18.04
CA LEU A 698 26.91 -19.46 17.04
C LEU A 698 27.14 -18.93 15.62
N HIS A 699 27.23 -17.62 15.45
CA HIS A 699 27.57 -17.01 14.17
C HIS A 699 28.96 -17.46 13.68
N HIS A 700 29.99 -17.41 14.54
CA HIS A 700 31.35 -17.85 14.18
C HIS A 700 31.43 -19.35 13.90
N LYS A 701 30.69 -20.17 14.65
CA LYS A 701 30.54 -21.61 14.34
C LYS A 701 29.92 -21.82 12.96
N LYS A 702 28.84 -21.10 12.62
CA LYS A 702 28.16 -21.19 11.32
C LYS A 702 29.05 -20.74 10.15
N ARG A 703 29.95 -19.78 10.38
CA ARG A 703 30.96 -19.32 9.41
C ARG A 703 32.14 -20.27 9.22
N ASN A 704 32.16 -21.42 9.90
CA ASN A 704 33.28 -22.35 9.92
C ASN A 704 34.60 -21.65 10.30
N CYS A 705 34.55 -20.77 11.31
CA CYS A 705 35.77 -20.20 11.86
C CYS A 705 36.74 -21.34 12.26
N PRO A 706 38.04 -21.22 11.92
CA PRO A 706 39.03 -22.25 12.24
C PRO A 706 39.00 -22.56 13.73
N ASP A 707 39.19 -23.84 14.10
CA ASP A 707 39.25 -24.24 15.49
C ASP A 707 40.26 -23.33 16.22
N PRO A 708 39.88 -22.63 17.30
CA PRO A 708 40.79 -21.77 18.05
C PRO A 708 42.06 -22.52 18.51
N HIS A 709 42.01 -23.86 18.59
CA HIS A 709 43.16 -24.71 18.89
C HIS A 709 44.01 -25.12 17.67
N SER A 710 43.48 -25.05 16.44
CA SER A 710 44.21 -25.37 15.19
C SER A 710 45.14 -24.26 14.69
N LEU A 711 44.98 -23.03 15.20
CA LEU A 711 45.82 -21.87 14.87
C LEU A 711 47.20 -21.91 15.55
N SER A 712 47.50 -22.92 16.39
CA SER A 712 48.81 -23.06 17.05
C SER A 712 49.85 -23.88 16.26
N THR A 713 49.51 -24.44 15.10
CA THR A 713 50.45 -25.22 14.29
C THR A 713 50.48 -24.81 12.83
N SER A 714 50.97 -23.61 12.54
CA SER A 714 51.83 -23.43 11.36
C SER A 714 52.73 -22.20 11.48
N LYS A 715 54.02 -22.45 11.25
CA LYS A 715 55.16 -21.54 11.07
C LYS A 715 55.87 -21.05 12.34
N HIS A 716 56.74 -21.94 12.82
CA HIS A 716 58.07 -21.53 13.26
C HIS A 716 58.82 -20.80 12.13
N ASP A 717 59.50 -19.73 12.52
CA ASP A 717 60.67 -19.07 11.91
C ASP A 717 60.40 -18.24 10.62
N THR A 718 60.68 -16.93 10.51
CA THR A 718 61.65 -16.07 11.21
C THR A 718 61.32 -14.59 10.93
N ALA A 719 61.16 -13.76 11.97
CA ALA A 719 61.61 -12.36 11.99
C ALA A 719 61.53 -11.85 13.44
N LYS A 720 62.70 -11.47 13.95
CA LYS A 720 62.94 -11.04 15.33
C LYS A 720 62.17 -9.78 15.70
N GLU A 721 61.68 -9.83 16.93
CA GLU A 721 61.48 -8.69 17.82
C GLU A 721 62.71 -7.78 17.85
N ASP A 722 62.47 -6.47 17.87
CA ASP A 722 63.36 -5.54 18.55
C ASP A 722 62.59 -4.86 19.67
N SER A 723 63.04 -5.17 20.88
CA SER A 723 62.59 -4.63 22.15
C SER A 723 63.03 -3.17 22.31
N SER A 724 62.24 -2.36 23.04
CA SER A 724 62.88 -1.50 24.04
C SER A 724 62.00 -1.30 25.27
N SER A 725 62.60 -1.65 26.40
CA SER A 725 62.20 -1.47 27.77
C SER A 725 62.04 0.01 28.19
N ARG A 726 61.25 0.26 29.23
CA ARG A 726 61.71 0.72 30.57
C ARG A 726 60.49 0.77 31.50
N LYS A 727 60.38 -0.17 32.46
CA LYS A 727 60.87 -0.13 33.85
C LYS A 727 60.02 0.76 34.79
N PHE A 728 59.46 0.07 35.78
CA PHE A 728 58.89 0.55 37.05
C PHE A 728 59.80 1.49 37.84
N GLY A 729 59.18 2.38 38.61
CA GLY A 729 59.78 3.16 39.70
C GLY A 729 58.76 3.58 40.78
N ARG A 730 58.54 2.69 41.76
CA ARG A 730 58.23 2.84 43.21
C ARG A 730 57.40 4.03 43.80
N PHE A 731 56.43 3.57 44.60
CA PHE A 731 56.03 3.94 45.99
C PHE A 731 55.02 5.06 46.31
N ASP A 732 54.14 4.63 47.23
CA ASP A 732 53.38 5.30 48.30
C ASP A 732 52.14 6.14 48.02
N GLY A 733 51.10 5.78 48.78
CA GLY A 733 49.90 6.58 48.97
C GLY A 733 50.11 7.68 50.01
N SER A 734 49.29 8.72 49.92
CA SER A 734 48.53 9.26 51.05
C SER A 734 47.72 10.48 50.59
N ASN A 735 46.46 10.45 51.01
CA ASN A 735 45.63 11.55 51.51
C ASN A 735 45.47 12.84 50.68
N ALA A 736 44.21 12.99 50.23
CA ALA A 736 43.31 14.09 50.55
C ALA A 736 43.64 15.51 50.06
N VAL A 737 42.66 16.13 49.40
CA VAL A 737 41.89 17.30 49.88
C VAL A 737 41.21 18.00 48.69
N ARG A 738 39.87 18.07 48.79
CA ARG A 738 38.93 19.13 48.34
C ARG A 738 39.55 20.39 47.69
N SER A 739 38.99 20.82 46.55
CA SER A 739 38.19 22.07 46.43
C SER A 739 38.00 22.52 44.96
N ASN A 740 36.75 22.64 44.50
CA ASN A 740 36.34 23.69 43.54
C ASN A 740 36.26 25.05 44.31
N PRO A 741 36.04 26.27 43.73
CA PRO A 741 35.75 26.68 42.33
C PRO A 741 36.41 28.01 41.79
N VAL A 742 36.50 28.21 40.45
CA VAL A 742 36.20 29.46 39.63
C VAL A 742 37.07 30.75 39.82
N PRO A 743 37.12 31.80 38.93
CA PRO A 743 37.08 31.98 37.45
C PRO A 743 38.32 32.76 36.87
N THR A 744 38.37 33.08 35.55
CA THR A 744 38.37 34.47 34.95
C THR A 744 39.11 34.60 33.59
N LYS A 745 38.36 35.07 32.57
CA LYS A 745 38.64 35.98 31.42
C LYS A 745 39.93 35.94 30.56
N ASN A 746 39.67 35.82 29.25
CA ASN A 746 40.09 36.59 28.05
C ASN A 746 41.51 37.17 27.93
N SER A 747 42.16 36.86 26.81
CA SER A 747 42.83 37.85 25.94
C SER A 747 43.08 37.29 24.53
N GLU A 748 42.77 38.10 23.53
CA GLU A 748 43.04 37.93 22.08
C GLU A 748 44.55 37.91 21.78
N GLU A 749 44.98 37.24 20.70
CA GLU A 749 45.57 37.92 19.51
C GLU A 749 46.17 36.94 18.46
N THR A 750 45.67 37.12 17.22
CA THR A 750 46.34 37.07 15.90
C THR A 750 47.10 35.84 15.37
N SER A 751 46.67 35.41 14.19
CA SER A 751 47.34 34.52 13.22
C SER A 751 47.92 35.29 12.02
N PRO A 752 49.09 34.91 11.45
CA PRO A 752 49.54 35.31 10.11
C PRO A 752 49.27 34.21 9.03
N PRO A 753 49.47 34.51 7.73
CA PRO A 753 48.65 33.97 6.64
C PRO A 753 49.22 32.75 5.88
N VAL A 754 48.32 32.13 5.12
CA VAL A 754 48.44 30.92 4.28
C VAL A 754 49.21 31.16 2.97
N PRO A 755 50.06 30.23 2.50
CA PRO A 755 50.57 30.21 1.12
C PRO A 755 49.61 29.49 0.16
N LYS A 756 49.52 30.02 -1.06
CA LYS A 756 48.63 29.59 -2.16
C LYS A 756 49.16 28.36 -2.89
N ASP A 757 48.31 27.35 -3.09
CA ASP A 757 48.56 26.25 -4.02
C ASP A 757 47.98 26.54 -5.41
N GLY A 758 48.87 26.64 -6.39
CA GLY A 758 48.55 26.73 -7.81
C GLY A 758 48.43 25.34 -8.42
N LEU A 759 47.24 24.76 -8.48
CA LEU A 759 46.99 23.59 -9.35
C LEU A 759 45.55 23.44 -9.88
N PHE A 760 44.68 24.46 -9.75
CA PHE A 760 43.25 24.36 -10.11
C PHE A 760 42.81 25.17 -11.36
N GLY A 761 43.73 25.80 -12.09
CA GLY A 761 43.39 26.65 -13.26
C GLY A 761 43.11 25.88 -14.56
N SER A 762 43.77 24.74 -14.78
CA SER A 762 43.80 24.04 -16.08
C SER A 762 42.51 23.24 -16.38
N LEU A 763 41.91 22.61 -15.37
CA LEU A 763 40.74 21.74 -15.54
C LEU A 763 39.44 22.50 -15.84
N ARG A 764 39.27 23.72 -15.31
CA ARG A 764 38.05 24.53 -15.56
C ARG A 764 37.95 25.04 -17.00
N PHE A 765 39.08 25.28 -17.66
CA PHE A 765 39.09 25.75 -19.05
C PHE A 765 38.66 24.66 -20.04
N TRP A 766 39.06 23.41 -19.76
CA TRP A 766 38.73 22.25 -20.60
C TRP A 766 37.24 21.87 -20.54
N VAL A 767 36.63 21.99 -19.37
CA VAL A 767 35.19 21.74 -19.20
C VAL A 767 34.38 22.79 -19.95
N VAL A 768 34.72 24.08 -19.86
CA VAL A 768 33.99 25.14 -20.57
C VAL A 768 34.10 24.99 -22.10
N ALA A 769 35.27 24.57 -22.61
CA ALA A 769 35.45 24.30 -24.04
C ALA A 769 34.57 23.13 -24.55
N LEU A 770 34.46 22.05 -23.77
CA LEU A 770 33.61 20.89 -24.07
C LEU A 770 32.11 21.23 -24.12
N TRP A 771 31.66 22.10 -23.22
CA TRP A 771 30.28 22.59 -23.20
C TRP A 771 29.95 23.48 -24.41
N MET A 772 30.88 24.34 -24.82
CA MET A 772 30.71 25.20 -26.00
C MET A 772 30.66 24.38 -27.31
N ILE A 773 31.50 23.35 -27.44
CA ILE A 773 31.51 22.47 -28.61
C ILE A 773 30.22 21.64 -28.69
N SER A 774 29.73 21.14 -27.56
CA SER A 774 28.46 20.40 -27.50
C SER A 774 27.24 21.27 -27.82
N GLY A 775 27.24 22.53 -27.34
CA GLY A 775 26.18 23.50 -27.66
C GLY A 775 26.13 23.86 -29.16
N LEU A 776 27.30 24.05 -29.79
CA LEU A 776 27.38 24.32 -31.23
C LEU A 776 26.96 23.10 -32.08
N GLY A 777 27.30 21.89 -31.65
CA GLY A 777 26.85 20.65 -32.29
C GLY A 777 25.33 20.49 -32.25
N PHE A 778 24.70 20.79 -31.11
CA PHE A 778 23.24 20.75 -30.96
C PHE A 778 22.53 21.77 -31.87
N LEU A 779 23.07 22.99 -31.98
CA LEU A 779 22.52 24.03 -32.86
C LEU A 779 22.65 23.67 -34.35
N ALA A 780 23.74 23.02 -34.76
CA ALA A 780 23.92 22.55 -36.13
C ALA A 780 22.91 21.45 -36.52
N VAL A 781 22.63 20.52 -35.60
CA VAL A 781 21.61 19.47 -35.81
C VAL A 781 20.22 20.08 -35.91
N MET A 782 19.89 21.04 -35.03
CA MET A 782 18.62 21.77 -35.10
C MET A 782 18.48 22.53 -36.43
N PHE A 783 19.53 23.21 -36.88
CA PHE A 783 19.50 23.92 -38.16
C PHE A 783 19.27 22.98 -39.36
N MET A 784 19.84 21.77 -39.36
CA MET A 784 19.59 20.75 -40.39
C MET A 784 18.14 20.23 -40.36
N VAL A 785 17.58 20.01 -39.17
CA VAL A 785 16.19 19.53 -39.01
C VAL A 785 15.16 20.57 -39.45
N PHE A 786 15.41 21.86 -39.18
CA PHE A 786 14.49 22.94 -39.58
C PHE A 786 14.66 23.39 -41.03
N SER A 787 15.84 23.19 -41.64
CA SER A 787 16.08 23.50 -43.06
C SER A 787 15.53 22.43 -44.00
N GLY A 788 15.30 21.20 -43.52
CA GLY A 788 14.77 20.06 -44.30
C GLY A 788 13.27 20.07 -44.55
N ARG A 789 12.51 21.05 -44.03
CA ARG A 789 11.05 21.16 -44.21
C ARG A 789 10.65 22.45 -44.93
N LYS A 790 10.96 22.55 -46.22
CA LYS A 790 10.23 23.43 -47.15
C LYS A 790 10.03 22.74 -48.51
N SER A 791 8.79 22.84 -49.00
CA SER A 791 8.27 22.49 -50.33
C SER A 791 7.73 21.06 -50.55
N LYS A 792 6.45 20.88 -50.22
CA LYS A 792 5.46 20.26 -51.13
C LYS A 792 4.09 20.89 -50.86
N GLY A 793 3.77 21.93 -51.63
CA GLY A 793 2.51 22.64 -51.56
C GLY A 793 1.33 21.81 -52.07
N SER A 794 0.19 21.91 -51.40
CA SER A 794 -1.09 21.37 -51.83
C SER A 794 -1.62 22.18 -53.01
N LYS A 795 -1.80 21.53 -54.17
CA LYS A 795 -2.60 22.09 -55.27
C LYS A 795 -4.08 21.85 -54.99
N SER A 796 -4.81 22.92 -54.67
CA SER A 796 -6.26 22.97 -54.83
C SER A 796 -6.61 22.83 -56.31
N LYS A 797 -7.59 22.00 -56.65
CA LYS A 797 -8.18 21.91 -57.98
C LYS A 797 -9.66 22.27 -57.88
N THR A 798 -10.03 23.39 -58.48
CA THR A 798 -11.41 23.66 -58.92
C THR A 798 -11.39 24.04 -60.40
N TYR A 799 -11.86 23.09 -61.21
CA TYR A 799 -12.57 23.15 -62.50
C TYR A 799 -12.42 24.36 -63.46
N ARG A 800 -12.03 24.08 -64.73
CA ARG A 800 -12.86 24.35 -65.93
C ARG A 800 -12.28 23.81 -67.25
N SER A 801 -13.21 23.49 -68.14
CA SER A 801 -13.13 22.89 -69.48
C SER A 801 -12.32 23.65 -70.55
N ARG A 802 -11.73 22.96 -71.54
CA ARG A 802 -12.34 22.68 -72.88
C ARG A 802 -11.36 21.94 -73.79
N ARG A 803 -11.94 21.05 -74.61
CA ARG A 803 -11.37 20.37 -75.78
C ARG A 803 -10.54 21.30 -76.68
N ARG A 804 -9.35 20.85 -77.08
CA ARG A 804 -9.01 20.48 -78.47
C ARG A 804 -7.68 19.74 -78.49
#